data_AF-A0A397C2T3-F1
#
_entry.id   AF-A0A397C2T3-F1
#
_cell.length_a   1.000
_cell.length_b   1.000
_cell.length_c   1.000
_cell.angle_alpha   90.00
_cell.angle_beta   90.00
_cell.angle_gamma   90.00
#
_symmetry.space_group_name_H-M   'P 1'
#
loop_
_entity.id
_entity.type
_entity.pdbx_description
1 polymer ?
#
loop_
_entity_poly.entity_id
_entity_poly.type
_entity_poly.pdbx_seq_one_letter_code
_entity_poly.pdbx_strand_id
1 'polypeptide(L)'
;MESPRKAAADVGGYHEATTPYDPLAKKEEDIVGGEDDSAIKASDFLAITQGLEYPQVTVKSLVVGTIIGSFLSVLGMYYGLKVGVVPSLNVLAGVGGFMLTNWLLKIKLFHGYFSVQENVVIQTCAVACYSLASQGGFASGVLALTQNVYEDVGEKKGNNASDVVDVTWTKAFGWCISIALFGFFISFPLRRKMIIESRLLFPSGTATAVMIQTLHSSKDAVEYQWNILFKSGIVSYCWSIFVYCFEGLGSFPIFGLEPAKYGWTCDWAPGTFAIAVMLPFRVMSSIFVGCVISFAIMTPYLAAYKGNGDWFTSTKVDGLKAYYTFTAVAVICVDALYSIVKVVIMLYKAWRDSRNAPSAAIDDADDVKSVDVQRQAFLDKLFDATHVPATIWVSGLVLFAAVSVVVISLIFPSVEWWKVLVCCLLIPVFAIGIIQGVGMTDWNISSAVGKLIIFIIGGWSQDGSIIAGLLMCQMVIVGCSQAADLMQDFKTGYLVGASAKSMIIAQIFGAVMSCLIVPSVWVMMTSAYTIPGDVIAAPFGEVYRILGITAIQGLDGLPKHCGLFMLIGAIYTVVFNIFIDVCSESKIKIVRLVANHCPVPMAVAIGMIIPASFGLQGIVVASICAYWNHVNPAQFHKTQYILAAGLMVGDGFSILTQIVITLAGGSAPMHIAYDVAPSH
;
A
#
# COMPACT_ATOMS: atom_id res chain seq x y z
N MET A 1 -42.22 -24.96 -34.78
CA MET A 1 -43.15 -24.51 -33.73
C MET A 1 -42.66 -25.15 -32.44
N GLU A 2 -42.05 -24.53 -31.45
CA GLU A 2 -41.73 -23.14 -31.07
C GLU A 2 -40.38 -23.18 -30.30
N SER A 3 -39.74 -22.03 -30.13
CA SER A 3 -38.59 -21.77 -29.24
C SER A 3 -38.88 -20.44 -28.51
N PRO A 4 -38.08 -19.91 -27.55
CA PRO A 4 -37.09 -20.50 -26.63
C PRO A 4 -37.09 -19.82 -25.21
N ARG A 5 -36.11 -20.17 -24.35
CA ARG A 5 -35.47 -19.34 -23.27
C ARG A 5 -36.34 -18.80 -22.12
N LYS A 6 -36.13 -19.34 -20.90
CA LYS A 6 -36.18 -18.61 -19.61
C LYS A 6 -35.44 -19.40 -18.52
N ALA A 7 -34.23 -18.98 -18.19
CA ALA A 7 -33.54 -19.33 -16.94
C ALA A 7 -32.47 -18.25 -16.69
N ALA A 8 -32.38 -17.76 -15.45
CA ALA A 8 -31.47 -16.74 -14.89
C ALA A 8 -32.10 -15.35 -14.66
N ALA A 9 -32.80 -15.21 -13.53
CA ALA A 9 -32.90 -13.97 -12.76
C ALA A 9 -33.37 -14.37 -11.35
N ASP A 10 -32.46 -14.32 -10.37
CA ASP A 10 -32.76 -14.22 -8.93
C ASP A 10 -31.43 -13.94 -8.22
N VAL A 11 -31.20 -12.69 -7.83
CA VAL A 11 -30.06 -12.28 -6.98
C VAL A 11 -30.66 -11.53 -5.79
N GLY A 12 -30.59 -12.18 -4.63
CA GLY A 12 -31.10 -11.67 -3.36
C GLY A 12 -30.32 -10.46 -2.85
N GLY A 13 -31.05 -9.53 -2.24
CA GLY A 13 -30.49 -8.38 -1.54
C GLY A 13 -29.76 -8.81 -0.27
N TYR A 14 -28.52 -8.35 -0.12
CA TYR A 14 -27.78 -8.41 1.13
C TYR A 14 -28.10 -7.16 1.96
N HIS A 15 -28.47 -7.36 3.23
CA HIS A 15 -28.49 -6.28 4.21
C HIS A 15 -27.09 -5.67 4.33
N GLU A 16 -27.02 -4.35 4.19
CA GLU A 16 -25.81 -3.57 4.42
C GLU A 16 -25.26 -3.85 5.82
N ALA A 17 -24.09 -4.50 5.87
CA ALA A 17 -23.31 -4.57 7.08
C ALA A 17 -22.77 -3.15 7.34
N THR A 18 -23.41 -2.44 8.26
CA THR A 18 -22.92 -1.17 8.80
C THR A 18 -21.54 -1.39 9.42
N THR A 19 -20.50 -0.99 8.70
CA THR A 19 -19.15 -0.94 9.26
C THR A 19 -19.02 0.31 10.15
N PRO A 20 -18.22 0.29 11.22
CA PRO A 20 -18.09 1.43 12.16
C PRO A 20 -17.44 2.70 11.56
N TYR A 21 -17.06 2.66 10.28
CA TYR A 21 -16.37 3.72 9.54
C TYR A 21 -17.06 3.98 8.21
N ASP A 22 -18.38 4.12 8.26
CA ASP A 22 -19.11 4.72 7.15
C ASP A 22 -19.30 6.24 7.42
N PRO A 23 -18.49 7.12 6.80
CA PRO A 23 -18.73 8.56 6.86
C PRO A 23 -19.99 8.98 6.08
N LEU A 24 -20.62 8.08 5.32
CA LEU A 24 -21.88 8.32 4.60
C LEU A 24 -23.11 7.89 5.41
N ALA A 25 -23.04 6.82 6.21
CA ALA A 25 -24.16 6.42 7.09
C ALA A 25 -24.54 7.52 8.10
N LYS A 26 -23.56 8.28 8.59
CA LYS A 26 -23.83 9.45 9.46
C LYS A 26 -24.46 10.63 8.73
N LYS A 27 -24.47 10.64 7.41
CA LYS A 27 -25.17 11.64 6.59
C LYS A 27 -26.61 11.23 6.30
N GLU A 28 -26.91 9.94 6.33
CA GLU A 28 -28.24 9.41 6.01
C GLU A 28 -29.24 9.53 7.17
N GLU A 29 -28.78 9.54 8.42
CA GLU A 29 -29.70 9.66 9.58
C GLU A 29 -30.16 11.10 9.90
N ASP A 30 -29.52 12.14 9.34
CA ASP A 30 -29.81 13.55 9.66
C ASP A 30 -30.35 14.40 8.48
N ILE A 31 -30.63 13.81 7.31
CA ILE A 31 -31.18 14.55 6.16
C ILE A 31 -32.56 14.00 5.80
N VAL A 32 -33.58 14.56 6.43
CA VAL A 32 -34.98 14.42 6.00
C VAL A 32 -35.08 14.94 4.56
N GLY A 33 -35.55 14.07 3.64
CA GLY A 33 -35.60 14.31 2.21
C GLY A 33 -36.25 15.65 1.81
N GLY A 34 -35.49 16.47 1.12
CA GLY A 34 -35.93 17.70 0.45
C GLY A 34 -35.59 17.68 -1.03
N GLU A 35 -36.28 18.50 -1.83
CA GLU A 35 -36.10 18.65 -3.28
C GLU A 35 -34.64 18.90 -3.71
N ASP A 36 -33.83 19.51 -2.84
CA ASP A 36 -32.42 19.84 -3.07
C ASP A 36 -31.51 18.59 -3.20
N ASP A 37 -31.81 17.51 -2.47
CA ASP A 37 -31.02 16.26 -2.54
C ASP A 37 -31.27 15.50 -3.85
N SER A 38 -32.49 15.58 -4.38
CA SER A 38 -32.84 15.01 -5.67
C SER A 38 -32.14 15.73 -6.84
N ALA A 39 -31.98 17.05 -6.74
CA ALA A 39 -31.30 17.87 -7.72
C ALA A 39 -29.78 17.64 -7.72
N ILE A 40 -29.18 17.51 -6.53
CA ILE A 40 -27.76 17.14 -6.38
C ILE A 40 -27.51 15.75 -6.98
N LYS A 41 -28.33 14.74 -6.61
CA LYS A 41 -28.22 13.38 -7.17
C LYS A 41 -28.42 13.33 -8.68
N ALA A 42 -29.36 14.13 -9.21
CA ALA A 42 -29.57 14.26 -10.65
C ALA A 42 -28.36 14.92 -11.34
N SER A 43 -27.76 15.94 -10.73
CA SER A 43 -26.57 16.61 -11.26
C SER A 43 -25.33 15.70 -11.25
N ASP A 44 -25.15 14.90 -10.20
CA ASP A 44 -24.10 13.88 -10.12
C ASP A 44 -24.30 12.78 -11.18
N PHE A 45 -25.54 12.34 -11.39
CA PHE A 45 -25.87 11.39 -12.44
C PHE A 45 -25.62 11.96 -13.84
N LEU A 46 -25.89 13.25 -14.03
CA LEU A 46 -25.59 13.97 -15.27
C LEU A 46 -24.08 14.10 -15.50
N ALA A 47 -23.28 14.36 -14.46
CA ALA A 47 -21.83 14.40 -14.56
C ALA A 47 -21.21 13.02 -14.92
N ILE A 48 -21.82 11.93 -14.46
CA ILE A 48 -21.39 10.55 -14.77
C ILE A 48 -21.78 10.14 -16.20
N THR A 49 -22.93 10.62 -16.70
CA THR A 49 -23.41 10.29 -18.05
C THR A 49 -22.86 11.21 -19.13
N GLN A 50 -22.50 12.45 -18.76
CA GLN A 50 -21.83 13.40 -19.64
C GLN A 50 -20.43 12.90 -20.02
N GLY A 51 -20.21 12.79 -21.32
CA GLY A 51 -18.92 12.45 -21.89
C GLY A 51 -18.64 10.96 -22.09
N LEU A 52 -19.62 10.08 -21.82
CA LEU A 52 -19.56 8.66 -22.20
C LEU A 52 -19.44 8.43 -23.71
N GLU A 53 -19.87 9.41 -24.52
CA GLU A 53 -19.75 9.40 -25.98
C GLU A 53 -18.29 9.57 -26.45
N TYR A 54 -17.42 10.13 -25.60
CA TYR A 54 -16.01 10.33 -25.91
C TYR A 54 -15.18 9.09 -25.54
N PRO A 55 -14.10 8.80 -26.28
CA PRO A 55 -13.22 7.69 -25.97
C PRO A 55 -12.57 7.89 -24.59
N GLN A 56 -12.73 6.90 -23.72
CA GLN A 56 -12.16 6.93 -22.36
C GLN A 56 -10.66 6.61 -22.38
N VAL A 57 -10.24 5.69 -23.25
CA VAL A 57 -8.83 5.40 -23.52
C VAL A 57 -8.38 6.22 -24.71
N THR A 58 -7.46 7.14 -24.47
CA THR A 58 -6.88 8.00 -25.49
C THR A 58 -5.35 7.94 -25.36
N VAL A 59 -4.64 8.37 -26.41
CA VAL A 59 -3.18 8.52 -26.32
C VAL A 59 -2.81 9.50 -25.22
N LYS A 60 -3.60 10.58 -25.05
CA LYS A 60 -3.45 11.56 -23.99
C LYS A 60 -3.53 10.89 -22.61
N SER A 61 -4.55 10.07 -22.34
CA SER A 61 -4.70 9.46 -21.02
C SER A 61 -3.59 8.46 -20.69
N LEU A 62 -3.14 7.68 -21.67
CA LEU A 62 -2.02 6.74 -21.48
C LEU A 62 -0.67 7.46 -21.28
N VAL A 63 -0.40 8.53 -22.04
CA VAL A 63 0.84 9.32 -21.91
C VAL A 63 0.87 10.04 -20.57
N VAL A 64 -0.21 10.73 -20.19
CA VAL A 64 -0.30 11.43 -18.89
C VAL A 64 -0.20 10.43 -17.75
N GLY A 65 -0.92 9.30 -17.84
CA GLY A 65 -0.84 8.23 -16.84
C GLY A 65 0.57 7.67 -16.67
N THR A 66 1.33 7.55 -17.76
CA THR A 66 2.74 7.12 -17.72
C THR A 66 3.64 8.15 -17.07
N ILE A 67 3.47 9.44 -17.39
CA ILE A 67 4.29 10.52 -16.82
C ILE A 67 4.07 10.59 -15.30
N ILE A 68 2.79 10.64 -14.88
CA ILE A 68 2.44 10.67 -13.46
C ILE A 68 2.90 9.37 -12.79
N GLY A 69 2.65 8.21 -13.39
CA GLY A 69 3.09 6.92 -12.90
C GLY A 69 4.62 6.80 -12.75
N SER A 70 5.39 7.42 -13.64
CA SER A 70 6.86 7.48 -13.53
C SER A 70 7.29 8.27 -12.31
N PHE A 71 6.68 9.45 -12.10
CA PHE A 71 6.92 10.26 -10.90
C PHE A 71 6.52 9.52 -9.62
N LEU A 72 5.36 8.86 -9.61
CA LEU A 72 4.91 8.05 -8.49
C LEU A 72 5.79 6.82 -8.23
N SER A 73 6.44 6.27 -9.26
CA SER A 73 7.40 5.17 -9.10
C SER A 73 8.63 5.60 -8.31
N VAL A 74 9.13 6.82 -8.56
CA VAL A 74 10.23 7.43 -7.79
C VAL A 74 9.81 7.62 -6.34
N LEU A 75 8.63 8.20 -6.09
CA LEU A 75 8.11 8.40 -4.75
C LEU A 75 7.88 7.08 -4.00
N GLY A 76 7.22 6.12 -4.65
CA GLY A 76 6.91 4.81 -4.08
C GLY A 76 8.18 4.07 -3.69
N MET A 77 9.19 4.06 -4.55
CA MET A 77 10.49 3.44 -4.25
C MET A 77 11.23 4.19 -3.13
N TYR A 78 11.25 5.53 -3.19
CA TYR A 78 11.92 6.35 -2.17
C TYR A 78 11.31 6.16 -0.79
N TYR A 79 9.98 6.27 -0.63
CA TYR A 79 9.33 6.09 0.67
C TYR A 79 9.40 4.64 1.15
N GLY A 80 9.34 3.67 0.23
CA GLY A 80 9.60 2.26 0.54
C GLY A 80 11.00 2.05 1.11
N LEU A 81 12.01 2.67 0.53
CA LEU A 81 13.40 2.56 0.98
C LEU A 81 13.69 3.38 2.24
N LYS A 82 13.16 4.60 2.37
CA LYS A 82 13.46 5.51 3.48
C LYS A 82 12.67 5.17 4.74
N VAL A 83 11.36 4.97 4.60
CA VAL A 83 10.43 4.79 5.73
C VAL A 83 10.03 3.32 5.88
N GLY A 84 9.95 2.59 4.77
CA GLY A 84 9.45 1.21 4.76
C GLY A 84 7.93 1.09 4.59
N VAL A 85 7.22 2.22 4.46
CA VAL A 85 5.77 2.26 4.26
C VAL A 85 5.47 3.16 3.07
N VAL A 86 4.66 2.67 2.14
CA VAL A 86 4.19 3.42 0.98
C VAL A 86 2.67 3.60 1.12
N PRO A 87 2.16 4.84 1.26
CA PRO A 87 0.72 5.08 1.29
C PRO A 87 0.08 4.82 -0.08
N SER A 88 -1.25 4.72 -0.12
CA SER A 88 -1.97 4.71 -1.39
C SER A 88 -1.78 6.04 -2.13
N LEU A 89 -1.33 5.97 -3.38
CA LEU A 89 -1.09 7.16 -4.22
C LEU A 89 -2.21 7.39 -5.24
N ASN A 90 -3.35 6.70 -5.12
CA ASN A 90 -4.46 6.76 -6.08
C ASN A 90 -5.06 8.17 -6.18
N VAL A 91 -5.26 8.83 -5.03
CA VAL A 91 -5.74 10.22 -4.99
C VAL A 91 -4.74 11.15 -5.68
N LEU A 92 -3.46 10.97 -5.39
CA LEU A 92 -2.40 11.78 -6.01
C LEU A 92 -2.33 11.56 -7.53
N ALA A 93 -2.50 10.32 -7.99
CA ALA A 93 -2.58 9.97 -9.40
C ALA A 93 -3.76 10.66 -10.11
N GLY A 94 -4.95 10.66 -9.50
CA GLY A 94 -6.14 11.29 -10.08
C GLY A 94 -6.08 12.83 -10.10
N VAL A 95 -5.60 13.45 -9.01
CA VAL A 95 -5.43 14.91 -8.95
C VAL A 95 -4.32 15.37 -9.91
N GLY A 96 -3.14 14.74 -9.82
CA GLY A 96 -2.00 15.07 -10.69
C GLY A 96 -2.30 14.82 -12.17
N GLY A 97 -3.03 13.75 -12.47
CA GLY A 97 -3.52 13.43 -13.81
C GLY A 97 -4.44 14.51 -14.38
N PHE A 98 -5.43 14.94 -13.60
CA PHE A 98 -6.34 16.02 -13.97
C PHE A 98 -5.61 17.33 -14.27
N MET A 99 -4.70 17.69 -13.37
CA MET A 99 -3.91 18.91 -13.41
C MET A 99 -2.99 18.97 -14.64
N LEU A 100 -2.21 17.92 -14.84
CA LEU A 100 -1.30 17.81 -15.98
C LEU A 100 -2.07 17.80 -17.30
N THR A 101 -3.18 17.07 -17.38
CA THR A 101 -4.01 17.05 -18.58
C THR A 101 -4.55 18.43 -18.93
N ASN A 102 -5.11 19.16 -17.96
CA ASN A 102 -5.63 20.50 -18.19
C ASN A 102 -4.54 21.48 -18.62
N TRP A 103 -3.32 21.37 -18.06
CA TRP A 103 -2.20 22.18 -18.51
C TRP A 103 -1.79 21.85 -19.96
N LEU A 104 -1.72 20.56 -20.31
CA LEU A 104 -1.38 20.11 -21.66
C LEU A 104 -2.43 20.50 -22.71
N LEU A 105 -3.71 20.55 -22.34
CA LEU A 105 -4.79 21.07 -23.18
C LEU A 105 -4.68 22.59 -23.37
N LYS A 106 -4.31 23.34 -22.31
CA LYS A 106 -4.10 24.80 -22.40
C LYS A 106 -2.98 25.18 -23.37
N ILE A 107 -1.88 24.42 -23.37
CA ILE A 107 -0.75 24.62 -24.30
C ILE A 107 -0.99 24.01 -25.69
N LYS A 108 -2.19 23.45 -25.94
CA LYS A 108 -2.61 22.82 -27.22
C LYS A 108 -1.74 21.64 -27.67
N LEU A 109 -1.06 20.96 -26.73
CA LEU A 109 -0.33 19.72 -27.05
C LEU A 109 -1.30 18.58 -27.36
N PHE A 110 -2.44 18.55 -26.65
CA PHE A 110 -3.56 17.66 -26.91
C PHE A 110 -4.83 18.45 -27.23
N HIS A 111 -5.77 17.80 -27.92
CA HIS A 111 -7.06 18.38 -28.30
C HIS A 111 -8.20 17.47 -27.82
N GLY A 112 -9.40 18.03 -27.68
CA GLY A 112 -10.61 17.29 -27.34
C GLY A 112 -11.14 17.54 -25.93
N TYR A 113 -12.33 17.00 -25.67
CA TYR A 113 -12.97 17.06 -24.36
C TYR A 113 -12.25 16.13 -23.37
N PHE A 114 -12.10 16.58 -22.12
CA PHE A 114 -11.51 15.79 -21.05
C PHE A 114 -12.61 15.35 -20.09
N SER A 115 -13.00 14.07 -20.20
CA SER A 115 -14.09 13.51 -19.41
C SER A 115 -13.62 12.97 -18.07
N VAL A 116 -14.57 12.77 -17.16
CA VAL A 116 -14.31 12.20 -15.84
C VAL A 116 -13.79 10.76 -15.96
N GLN A 117 -14.32 9.98 -16.92
CA GLN A 117 -13.90 8.61 -17.18
C GLN A 117 -12.48 8.54 -17.74
N GLU A 118 -12.09 9.52 -18.57
CA GLU A 118 -10.72 9.62 -19.07
C GLU A 118 -9.73 9.90 -17.93
N ASN A 119 -10.12 10.69 -16.92
CA ASN A 119 -9.29 10.93 -15.74
C ASN A 119 -9.10 9.66 -14.87
N VAL A 120 -10.14 8.84 -14.73
CA VAL A 120 -10.01 7.53 -14.06
C VAL A 120 -9.03 6.63 -14.83
N VAL A 121 -9.07 6.62 -16.17
CA VAL A 121 -8.10 5.87 -16.99
C VAL A 121 -6.67 6.34 -16.74
N ILE A 122 -6.44 7.66 -16.59
CA ILE A 122 -5.13 8.21 -16.21
C ILE A 122 -4.71 7.69 -14.84
N GLN A 123 -5.60 7.75 -13.84
CA GLN A 123 -5.34 7.30 -12.48
C GLN A 123 -4.99 5.80 -12.45
N THR A 124 -5.80 4.94 -13.08
CA THR A 124 -5.54 3.50 -13.17
C THR A 124 -4.20 3.21 -13.85
N CYS A 125 -3.91 3.88 -14.97
CA CYS A 125 -2.63 3.72 -15.67
C CYS A 125 -1.45 4.13 -14.78
N ALA A 126 -1.55 5.24 -14.05
CA ALA A 126 -0.50 5.71 -13.16
C ALA A 126 -0.29 4.79 -11.96
N VAL A 127 -1.37 4.26 -11.36
CA VAL A 127 -1.29 3.28 -10.27
C VAL A 127 -0.62 1.99 -10.74
N ALA A 128 -1.00 1.48 -11.91
CA ALA A 128 -0.37 0.31 -12.52
C ALA A 128 1.15 0.53 -12.73
N CYS A 129 1.56 1.71 -13.20
CA CYS A 129 2.96 2.09 -13.40
C CYS A 129 3.79 2.00 -12.12
N TYR A 130 3.31 2.55 -11.00
CA TYR A 130 4.09 2.58 -9.75
C TYR A 130 3.97 1.32 -8.89
N SER A 131 2.94 0.49 -9.11
CA SER A 131 2.65 -0.69 -8.28
C SER A 131 3.87 -1.60 -8.05
N LEU A 132 4.67 -1.86 -9.10
CA LEU A 132 5.89 -2.66 -9.01
C LEU A 132 7.02 -1.97 -8.23
N ALA A 133 7.10 -0.63 -8.24
CA ALA A 133 8.09 0.09 -7.43
C ALA A 133 7.80 -0.06 -5.94
N SER A 134 6.51 -0.04 -5.56
CA SER A 134 6.07 -0.20 -4.17
C SER A 134 6.14 -1.65 -3.70
N GLN A 135 5.67 -2.59 -4.53
CA GLN A 135 5.39 -3.96 -4.09
C GLN A 135 6.33 -5.00 -4.70
N GLY A 136 7.05 -4.68 -5.79
CA GLY A 136 7.95 -5.58 -6.52
C GLY A 136 9.18 -6.04 -5.74
N GLY A 137 9.34 -5.56 -4.51
CA GLY A 137 10.36 -6.00 -3.57
C GLY A 137 11.66 -5.23 -3.58
N PHE A 138 11.78 -4.19 -4.41
CA PHE A 138 12.94 -3.29 -4.48
C PHE A 138 13.22 -2.53 -3.17
N ALA A 139 12.24 -2.44 -2.26
CA ALA A 139 12.42 -1.89 -0.91
C ALA A 139 12.46 -2.97 0.20
N SER A 140 12.42 -4.26 -0.16
CA SER A 140 12.29 -5.35 0.80
C SER A 140 12.99 -6.63 0.33
N GLY A 141 12.28 -7.63 -0.20
CA GLY A 141 12.85 -8.96 -0.50
C GLY A 141 13.90 -8.99 -1.62
N VAL A 142 13.79 -8.12 -2.64
CA VAL A 142 14.84 -8.00 -3.67
C VAL A 142 16.03 -7.22 -3.12
N LEU A 143 15.76 -6.16 -2.34
CA LEU A 143 16.79 -5.40 -1.65
C LEU A 143 17.60 -6.25 -0.67
N ALA A 144 16.94 -7.21 0.00
CA ALA A 144 17.57 -8.15 0.92
C ALA A 144 18.68 -9.00 0.29
N LEU A 145 18.70 -9.12 -1.04
CA LEU A 145 19.70 -9.90 -1.79
C LEU A 145 20.92 -9.05 -2.19
N THR A 146 20.92 -7.74 -1.98
CA THR A 146 22.05 -6.89 -2.40
C THR A 146 23.26 -7.06 -1.48
N GLN A 147 24.44 -6.71 -2.02
CA GLN A 147 25.71 -6.78 -1.30
C GLN A 147 25.70 -5.95 -0.01
N ASN A 148 25.19 -4.72 -0.07
CA ASN A 148 25.18 -3.81 1.08
C ASN A 148 24.36 -4.37 2.26
N VAL A 149 23.22 -5.03 1.99
CA VAL A 149 22.42 -5.66 3.05
C VAL A 149 23.12 -6.90 3.60
N TYR A 150 23.79 -7.68 2.74
CA TYR A 150 24.61 -8.81 3.18
C TYR A 150 25.70 -8.36 4.17
N GLU A 151 26.42 -7.29 3.84
CA GLU A 151 27.48 -6.72 4.67
C GLU A 151 26.94 -6.09 5.96
N ASP A 152 25.78 -5.44 5.91
CA ASP A 152 25.17 -4.83 7.10
C ASP A 152 24.72 -5.88 8.13
N VAL A 153 24.16 -7.01 7.65
CA VAL A 153 23.80 -8.16 8.49
C VAL A 153 25.04 -8.84 9.09
N GLY A 154 26.17 -8.83 8.37
CA GLY A 154 27.46 -9.35 8.85
C GLY A 154 27.60 -10.88 8.82
N GLU A 155 28.73 -11.39 9.32
CA GLU A 155 29.03 -12.82 9.32
C GLU A 155 28.10 -13.58 10.28
N LYS A 156 27.23 -14.43 9.72
CA LYS A 156 26.24 -15.18 10.48
C LYS A 156 25.95 -16.52 9.84
N LYS A 157 25.63 -17.52 10.66
CA LYS A 157 25.21 -18.84 10.18
C LYS A 157 23.97 -18.70 9.27
N GLY A 158 24.11 -19.14 8.02
CA GLY A 158 23.08 -19.03 6.99
C GLY A 158 23.06 -17.71 6.20
N ASN A 159 23.90 -16.73 6.56
CA ASN A 159 24.12 -15.54 5.74
C ASN A 159 25.28 -15.78 4.77
N ASN A 160 25.01 -16.35 3.60
CA ASN A 160 26.06 -16.75 2.67
C ASN A 160 26.31 -15.67 1.60
N ALA A 161 27.57 -15.51 1.19
CA ALA A 161 27.95 -14.65 0.06
C ALA A 161 27.38 -15.14 -1.28
N SER A 162 27.12 -16.46 -1.40
CA SER A 162 26.48 -17.05 -2.59
C SER A 162 25.03 -16.59 -2.79
N ASP A 163 24.41 -16.03 -1.74
CA ASP A 163 23.04 -15.52 -1.78
C ASP A 163 22.97 -14.04 -2.17
N VAL A 164 24.11 -13.43 -2.53
CA VAL A 164 24.16 -12.05 -3.02
C VAL A 164 23.82 -12.02 -4.51
N VAL A 165 22.88 -11.14 -4.86
CA VAL A 165 22.49 -10.87 -6.23
C VAL A 165 22.77 -9.40 -6.55
N ASP A 166 23.62 -9.17 -7.55
CA ASP A 166 23.69 -7.87 -8.21
C ASP A 166 22.46 -7.65 -9.10
N VAL A 167 21.61 -6.70 -8.70
CA VAL A 167 20.32 -6.38 -9.33
C VAL A 167 20.55 -5.30 -10.40
N THR A 168 21.16 -5.71 -11.51
CA THR A 168 21.35 -4.86 -12.69
C THR A 168 20.02 -4.50 -13.34
N TRP A 169 20.01 -3.46 -14.19
CA TRP A 169 18.80 -3.06 -14.94
C TRP A 169 18.13 -4.23 -15.66
N THR A 170 18.92 -5.09 -16.31
CA THR A 170 18.41 -6.25 -17.05
C THR A 170 17.76 -7.30 -16.15
N LYS A 171 18.37 -7.59 -14.98
CA LYS A 171 17.76 -8.51 -14.01
C LYS A 171 16.49 -7.93 -13.40
N ALA A 172 16.50 -6.65 -13.07
CA ALA A 172 15.32 -5.93 -12.57
C ALA A 172 14.20 -5.92 -13.63
N PHE A 173 14.52 -5.67 -14.90
CA PHE A 173 13.58 -5.70 -16.02
C PHE A 173 12.94 -7.07 -16.19
N GLY A 174 13.75 -8.13 -16.24
CA GLY A 174 13.23 -9.49 -16.35
C GLY A 174 12.45 -9.94 -15.11
N TRP A 175 12.88 -9.51 -13.91
CA TRP A 175 12.10 -9.69 -12.68
C TRP A 175 10.72 -9.03 -12.80
N CYS A 176 10.66 -7.73 -13.16
CA CYS A 176 9.41 -7.01 -13.33
C CYS A 176 8.48 -7.68 -14.36
N ILE A 177 8.99 -8.05 -15.54
CA ILE A 177 8.20 -8.77 -16.56
C ILE A 177 7.59 -10.06 -16.01
N SER A 178 8.34 -10.77 -15.17
CA SER A 178 7.90 -12.04 -14.57
C SER A 178 6.77 -11.88 -13.56
N ILE A 179 6.55 -10.69 -13.00
CA ILE A 179 5.56 -10.50 -11.92
C ILE A 179 4.49 -9.46 -12.27
N ALA A 180 4.66 -8.71 -13.36
CA ALA A 180 3.88 -7.51 -13.65
C ALA A 180 2.38 -7.75 -13.88
N LEU A 181 1.98 -8.90 -14.42
CA LEU A 181 0.63 -9.09 -14.97
C LEU A 181 -0.19 -10.17 -14.24
N PHE A 182 0.36 -10.80 -13.21
CA PHE A 182 -0.25 -11.94 -12.51
C PHE A 182 -1.57 -11.59 -11.81
N GLY A 183 -1.59 -10.47 -11.07
CA GLY A 183 -2.76 -10.08 -10.29
C GLY A 183 -3.97 -9.72 -11.15
N PHE A 184 -3.75 -9.23 -12.38
CA PHE A 184 -4.83 -8.64 -13.17
C PHE A 184 -5.80 -9.68 -13.74
N PHE A 185 -5.26 -10.80 -14.24
CA PHE A 185 -6.11 -11.85 -14.80
C PHE A 185 -7.01 -12.51 -13.74
N ILE A 186 -6.63 -12.45 -12.46
CA ILE A 186 -7.44 -12.95 -11.34
C ILE A 186 -8.61 -12.00 -11.06
N SER A 187 -8.40 -10.68 -11.18
CA SER A 187 -9.44 -9.70 -10.92
C SER A 187 -10.53 -9.66 -12.00
N PHE A 188 -10.23 -10.07 -13.24
CA PHE A 188 -11.20 -10.04 -14.34
C PHE A 188 -12.48 -10.83 -14.09
N PRO A 189 -12.43 -12.14 -13.72
CA PRO A 189 -13.64 -12.89 -13.37
C PRO A 189 -14.26 -12.44 -12.04
N LEU A 190 -13.46 -11.94 -11.10
CA LEU A 190 -13.94 -11.56 -9.77
C LEU A 190 -14.66 -10.21 -9.75
N ARG A 191 -14.45 -9.33 -10.74
CA ARG A 191 -15.01 -7.96 -10.72
C ARG A 191 -16.53 -7.94 -10.56
N ARG A 192 -17.24 -8.81 -11.28
CA ARG A 192 -18.71 -8.86 -11.22
C ARG A 192 -19.17 -9.25 -9.83
N LYS A 193 -18.56 -10.31 -9.28
CA LYS A 193 -18.88 -10.79 -7.94
C LYS A 193 -18.58 -9.76 -6.86
N MET A 194 -17.42 -9.10 -6.91
CA MET A 194 -16.98 -8.19 -5.85
C MET A 194 -17.60 -6.79 -5.94
N ILE A 195 -17.78 -6.26 -7.15
CA ILE A 195 -18.26 -4.88 -7.37
C ILE A 195 -19.78 -4.82 -7.54
N ILE A 196 -20.37 -5.72 -8.35
CA ILE A 196 -21.80 -5.69 -8.68
C ILE A 196 -22.62 -6.51 -7.68
N GLU A 197 -22.25 -7.78 -7.48
CA GLU A 197 -23.06 -8.71 -6.66
C GLU A 197 -22.86 -8.49 -5.16
N SER A 198 -21.61 -8.41 -4.71
CA SER A 198 -21.27 -8.23 -3.28
C SER A 198 -21.18 -6.76 -2.86
N ARG A 199 -21.14 -5.83 -3.82
CA ARG A 199 -21.11 -4.37 -3.62
C ARG A 199 -20.12 -3.90 -2.54
N LEU A 200 -18.93 -4.51 -2.49
CA LEU A 200 -17.91 -4.15 -1.51
C LEU A 200 -17.54 -2.66 -1.63
N LEU A 201 -17.23 -2.04 -0.50
CA LEU A 201 -17.03 -0.59 -0.40
C LEU A 201 -15.77 -0.13 -1.13
N PHE A 202 -14.65 -0.85 -0.95
CA PHE A 202 -13.30 -0.42 -1.37
C PHE A 202 -13.05 1.07 -1.03
N PRO A 203 -12.82 1.40 0.26
CA PRO A 203 -12.81 2.78 0.74
C PRO A 203 -11.88 3.72 -0.04
N SER A 204 -10.64 3.32 -0.33
CA SER A 204 -9.71 4.13 -1.13
C SER A 204 -10.21 4.39 -2.55
N GLY A 205 -10.81 3.38 -3.21
CA GLY A 205 -11.39 3.53 -4.55
C GLY A 205 -12.60 4.47 -4.55
N THR A 206 -13.47 4.35 -3.55
CA THR A 206 -14.63 5.22 -3.37
C THR A 206 -14.21 6.67 -3.11
N ALA A 207 -13.23 6.92 -2.23
CA ALA A 207 -12.70 8.25 -1.99
C ALA A 207 -12.07 8.87 -3.25
N THR A 208 -11.36 8.06 -4.05
CA THR A 208 -10.77 8.49 -5.32
C THR A 208 -11.85 8.88 -6.33
N ALA A 209 -12.94 8.11 -6.43
CA ALA A 209 -14.07 8.43 -7.31
C ALA A 209 -14.70 9.78 -6.97
N VAL A 210 -15.02 10.00 -5.69
CA VAL A 210 -15.62 11.26 -5.20
C VAL A 210 -14.70 12.44 -5.49
N MET A 211 -13.40 12.27 -5.26
CA MET A 211 -12.40 13.30 -5.55
C MET A 211 -12.36 13.63 -7.05
N ILE A 212 -12.28 12.63 -7.92
CA ILE A 212 -12.26 12.83 -9.38
C ILE A 212 -13.54 13.51 -9.86
N GLN A 213 -14.71 13.11 -9.35
CA GLN A 213 -15.98 13.77 -9.66
C GLN A 213 -15.96 15.26 -9.25
N THR A 214 -15.49 15.54 -8.03
CA THR A 214 -15.39 16.92 -7.51
C THR A 214 -14.53 17.81 -8.41
N LEU A 215 -13.44 17.27 -8.97
CA LEU A 215 -12.56 18.00 -9.90
C LEU A 215 -13.24 18.35 -11.22
N HIS A 216 -14.21 17.57 -11.69
CA HIS A 216 -14.90 17.85 -12.95
C HIS A 216 -16.21 18.63 -12.76
N SER A 217 -16.83 18.61 -11.58
CA SER A 217 -18.15 19.24 -11.34
C SER A 217 -18.11 20.72 -10.95
N SER A 218 -17.06 21.19 -10.26
CA SER A 218 -17.04 22.57 -9.73
C SER A 218 -15.70 23.27 -9.93
N LYS A 219 -15.71 24.41 -10.63
CA LYS A 219 -14.52 25.26 -10.81
C LYS A 219 -14.00 25.79 -9.47
N ASP A 220 -14.88 26.19 -8.57
CA ASP A 220 -14.50 26.71 -7.25
C ASP A 220 -13.87 25.62 -6.39
N ALA A 221 -14.38 24.39 -6.47
CA ALA A 221 -13.77 23.24 -5.81
C ALA A 221 -12.38 22.95 -6.39
N VAL A 222 -12.22 22.96 -7.72
CA VAL A 222 -10.92 22.81 -8.39
C VAL A 222 -9.96 23.90 -7.95
N GLU A 223 -10.38 25.16 -7.93
CA GLU A 223 -9.52 26.28 -7.53
C GLU A 223 -9.09 26.16 -6.07
N TYR A 224 -10.01 25.81 -5.17
CA TYR A 224 -9.69 25.56 -3.77
C TYR A 224 -8.67 24.42 -3.60
N GLN A 225 -8.93 23.27 -4.22
CA GLN A 225 -8.07 22.09 -4.14
C GLN A 225 -6.71 22.33 -4.79
N TRP A 226 -6.69 23.00 -5.95
CA TRP A 226 -5.47 23.42 -6.65
C TRP A 226 -4.64 24.36 -5.79
N ASN A 227 -5.26 25.37 -5.17
CA ASN A 227 -4.55 26.33 -4.34
C ASN A 227 -3.91 25.66 -3.12
N ILE A 228 -4.58 24.69 -2.49
CA ILE A 228 -4.00 23.94 -1.37
C ILE A 228 -2.85 23.07 -1.84
N LEU A 229 -3.05 22.28 -2.91
CA LEU A 229 -2.01 21.41 -3.45
C LEU A 229 -0.77 22.21 -3.89
N PHE A 230 -0.97 23.31 -4.61
CA PHE A 230 0.11 24.14 -5.12
C PHE A 230 0.87 24.85 -4.00
N LYS A 231 0.16 25.46 -3.03
CA LYS A 231 0.80 26.13 -1.89
C LYS A 231 1.57 25.14 -1.01
N SER A 232 0.93 24.02 -0.65
CA SER A 232 1.60 22.99 0.17
C SER A 232 2.74 22.33 -0.58
N GLY A 233 2.62 22.12 -1.90
CA GLY A 233 3.69 21.60 -2.74
C GLY A 233 4.89 22.53 -2.86
N ILE A 234 4.69 23.84 -3.07
CA ILE A 234 5.80 24.79 -3.09
C ILE A 234 6.47 24.88 -1.72
N VAL A 235 5.68 25.01 -0.64
CA VAL A 235 6.22 25.06 0.72
C VAL A 235 7.03 23.80 1.03
N SER A 236 6.49 22.62 0.67
CA SER A 236 7.16 21.33 0.83
C SER A 236 8.46 21.26 0.03
N TYR A 237 8.44 21.65 -1.25
CA TYR A 237 9.63 21.65 -2.10
C TYR A 237 10.72 22.56 -1.53
N CYS A 238 10.38 23.81 -1.20
CA CYS A 238 11.32 24.77 -0.64
C CYS A 238 11.87 24.30 0.70
N TRP A 239 11.02 23.73 1.56
CA TRP A 239 11.45 23.21 2.85
C TRP A 239 12.35 21.98 2.71
N SER A 240 12.03 21.04 1.82
CA SER A 240 12.84 19.84 1.63
C SER A 240 14.20 20.17 0.99
N ILE A 241 14.26 21.12 0.05
CA ILE A 241 15.53 21.67 -0.45
C ILE A 241 16.30 22.40 0.66
N PHE A 242 15.61 23.16 1.52
CA PHE A 242 16.25 23.79 2.67
C PHE A 242 16.86 22.72 3.60
N VAL A 243 16.13 21.67 3.97
CA VAL A 243 16.65 20.57 4.80
C VAL A 243 17.83 19.88 4.12
N TYR A 244 17.77 19.63 2.81
CA TYR A 244 18.89 19.09 2.04
C TYR A 244 20.13 19.99 2.06
N CYS A 245 19.97 21.32 2.06
CA CYS A 245 21.09 22.24 2.10
C CYS A 245 21.90 22.19 3.42
N PHE A 246 21.32 21.64 4.49
CA PHE A 246 21.94 21.51 5.80
C PHE A 246 22.00 20.04 6.21
N GLU A 247 23.10 19.38 5.83
CA GLU A 247 23.38 18.00 6.24
C GLU A 247 23.37 17.91 7.78
N GLY A 248 22.69 16.90 8.33
CA GLY A 248 22.49 16.74 9.78
C GLY A 248 21.20 17.37 10.32
N LEU A 249 20.58 18.35 9.63
CA LEU A 249 19.31 18.93 10.08
C LEU A 249 18.17 17.89 10.12
N GLY A 250 18.20 16.93 9.18
CA GLY A 250 17.30 15.77 9.14
C GLY A 250 17.54 14.72 10.24
N SER A 251 18.41 15.02 11.21
CA SER A 251 18.63 14.20 12.41
C SER A 251 18.56 15.04 13.69
N PHE A 252 17.73 16.09 13.69
CA PHE A 252 17.66 17.04 14.79
C PHE A 252 17.31 16.35 16.14
N PRO A 253 18.16 16.46 17.18
CA PRO A 253 17.98 15.77 18.46
C PRO A 253 16.96 16.49 19.34
N ILE A 254 15.66 16.28 19.07
CA ILE A 254 14.56 17.02 19.70
C ILE A 254 14.51 16.92 21.24
N PHE A 255 14.96 15.79 21.81
CA PHE A 255 15.03 15.56 23.26
C PHE A 255 16.46 15.61 23.82
N GLY A 256 17.43 16.12 23.04
CA GLY A 256 18.85 16.14 23.40
C GLY A 256 19.64 14.95 22.86
N LEU A 257 20.97 14.97 23.09
CA LEU A 257 21.93 14.07 22.45
C LEU A 257 21.86 12.62 22.95
N GLU A 258 21.46 12.40 24.21
CA GLU A 258 21.33 11.04 24.75
C GLU A 258 20.17 10.27 24.11
N PRO A 259 18.92 10.79 24.08
CA PRO A 259 17.83 10.14 23.35
C PRO A 259 18.12 9.99 21.84
N ALA A 260 18.85 10.92 21.24
CA ALA A 260 19.21 10.86 19.82
C ALA A 260 20.04 9.61 19.46
N LYS A 261 20.89 9.10 20.38
CA LYS A 261 21.63 7.83 20.20
C LYS A 261 20.72 6.62 20.00
N TYR A 262 19.49 6.72 20.48
CA TYR A 262 18.46 5.68 20.34
C TYR A 262 17.48 5.96 19.19
N GLY A 263 17.76 6.93 18.32
CA GLY A 263 16.93 7.25 17.16
C GLY A 263 15.83 8.27 17.41
N TRP A 264 15.75 8.87 18.61
CA TRP A 264 14.78 9.93 18.92
C TRP A 264 15.23 11.28 18.33
N THR A 265 15.09 11.40 17.01
CA THR A 265 15.39 12.60 16.23
C THR A 265 14.17 13.07 15.45
N CYS A 266 14.25 14.24 14.82
CA CYS A 266 13.26 14.75 13.89
C CYS A 266 13.90 14.89 12.50
N ASP A 267 13.28 14.29 11.48
CA ASP A 267 13.81 14.30 10.11
C ASP A 267 13.33 15.49 9.27
N TRP A 268 12.31 16.21 9.76
CA TRP A 268 11.73 17.39 9.13
C TRP A 268 11.30 17.18 7.66
N ALA A 269 11.17 15.93 7.22
CA ALA A 269 10.88 15.61 5.83
C ALA A 269 9.38 15.83 5.56
N PRO A 270 8.98 16.72 4.64
CA PRO A 270 7.56 16.94 4.36
C PRO A 270 6.80 15.67 3.97
N GLY A 271 7.47 14.74 3.28
CA GLY A 271 6.89 13.46 2.91
C GLY A 271 6.53 12.57 4.11
N THR A 272 7.33 12.56 5.18
CA THR A 272 7.01 11.76 6.38
C THR A 272 5.80 12.33 7.10
N PHE A 273 5.71 13.66 7.21
CA PHE A 273 4.51 14.34 7.70
C PHE A 273 3.29 14.04 6.81
N ALA A 274 3.45 14.03 5.49
CA ALA A 274 2.36 13.75 4.56
C ALA A 274 1.79 12.33 4.74
N ILE A 275 2.65 11.33 4.92
CA ILE A 275 2.21 9.96 5.24
C ILE A 275 1.41 9.95 6.55
N ALA A 276 1.86 10.66 7.57
CA ALA A 276 1.15 10.74 8.85
C ALA A 276 -0.21 11.47 8.74
N VAL A 277 -0.35 12.45 7.84
CA VAL A 277 -1.65 13.09 7.54
C VAL A 277 -2.62 12.09 6.90
N MET A 278 -2.15 11.12 6.12
CA MET A 278 -3.00 10.13 5.46
C MET A 278 -3.41 8.97 6.38
N LEU A 279 -2.57 8.61 7.36
CA LEU A 279 -2.82 7.47 8.22
C LEU A 279 -3.82 7.79 9.36
N PRO A 280 -4.73 6.86 9.70
CA PRO A 280 -5.61 7.04 10.85
C PRO A 280 -4.84 7.16 12.18
N PHE A 281 -5.37 7.95 13.12
CA PHE A 281 -4.76 8.16 14.43
C PHE A 281 -4.39 6.86 15.15
N ARG A 282 -5.28 5.85 15.10
CA ARG A 282 -5.06 4.53 15.71
C ARG A 282 -3.83 3.82 15.15
N VAL A 283 -3.58 3.92 13.85
CA VAL A 283 -2.42 3.29 13.20
C VAL A 283 -1.15 4.00 13.67
N MET A 284 -1.16 5.33 13.65
CA MET A 284 0.01 6.12 14.01
C MET A 284 0.36 6.02 15.51
N SER A 285 -0.65 5.97 16.40
CA SER A 285 -0.43 5.73 17.82
C SER A 285 0.12 4.33 18.09
N SER A 286 -0.32 3.32 17.33
CA SER A 286 0.23 1.96 17.40
C SER A 286 1.69 1.92 16.95
N ILE A 287 2.03 2.58 15.84
CA ILE A 287 3.41 2.72 15.36
C ILE A 287 4.28 3.38 16.44
N PHE A 288 3.80 4.48 17.02
CA PHE A 288 4.53 5.17 18.10
C PHE A 288 4.75 4.29 19.33
N VAL A 289 3.75 3.50 19.75
CA VAL A 289 3.92 2.50 20.83
C VAL A 289 5.02 1.49 20.49
N GLY A 290 5.06 1.01 19.24
CA GLY A 290 6.14 0.16 18.75
C GLY A 290 7.52 0.79 18.85
N CYS A 291 7.63 2.08 18.48
CA CYS A 291 8.87 2.85 18.59
C CYS A 291 9.29 2.99 20.06
N VAL A 292 8.35 3.28 20.97
CA VAL A 292 8.62 3.35 22.42
C VAL A 292 9.14 2.02 22.94
N ILE A 293 8.49 0.91 22.59
CA ILE A 293 8.91 -0.43 23.01
C ILE A 293 10.35 -0.71 22.56
N SER A 294 10.69 -0.45 21.29
CA SER A 294 12.00 -0.83 20.75
C SER A 294 13.10 0.13 21.12
N PHE A 295 12.88 1.43 20.93
CA PHE A 295 13.92 2.45 21.03
C PHE A 295 14.00 3.12 22.41
N ALA A 296 12.90 3.27 23.14
CA ALA A 296 12.91 3.84 24.49
C ALA A 296 13.04 2.79 25.61
N ILE A 297 12.62 1.54 25.38
CA ILE A 297 12.64 0.50 26.42
C ILE A 297 13.67 -0.59 26.10
N MET A 298 13.46 -1.36 25.03
CA MET A 298 14.27 -2.55 24.74
C MET A 298 15.74 -2.19 24.48
N THR A 299 16.00 -1.19 23.64
CA THR A 299 17.36 -0.80 23.26
C THR A 299 18.21 -0.34 24.47
N PRO A 300 17.79 0.65 25.28
CA PRO A 300 18.58 1.06 26.45
C PRO A 300 18.66 -0.05 27.52
N TYR A 301 17.59 -0.83 27.72
CA TYR A 301 17.62 -1.97 28.64
C TYR A 301 18.67 -3.00 28.21
N LEU A 302 18.62 -3.48 26.97
CA LEU A 302 19.58 -4.45 26.46
C LEU A 302 21.01 -3.89 26.42
N ALA A 303 21.18 -2.60 26.08
CA ALA A 303 22.48 -1.94 26.10
C ALA A 303 23.11 -1.95 27.50
N ALA A 304 22.33 -1.73 28.56
CA ALA A 304 22.80 -1.82 29.94
C ALA A 304 23.23 -3.25 30.34
N TYR A 305 22.59 -4.28 29.77
CA TYR A 305 22.94 -5.69 30.01
C TYR A 305 24.17 -6.17 29.21
N LYS A 306 24.67 -5.40 28.25
CA LYS A 306 25.87 -5.73 27.44
C LYS A 306 27.11 -6.04 28.29
N GLY A 307 27.18 -5.50 29.52
CA GLY A 307 28.29 -5.69 30.45
C GLY A 307 28.30 -6.98 31.27
N ASN A 308 27.20 -7.75 31.31
CA ASN A 308 27.06 -8.91 32.22
C ASN A 308 27.35 -10.29 31.58
N GLY A 309 27.82 -10.34 30.33
CA GLY A 309 28.43 -11.51 29.70
C GLY A 309 27.50 -12.71 29.47
N ASP A 310 26.92 -12.81 28.25
CA ASP A 310 26.66 -14.08 27.52
C ASP A 310 25.61 -13.97 26.40
N TRP A 311 24.81 -12.90 26.35
CA TRP A 311 23.64 -12.84 25.46
C TRP A 311 23.97 -12.40 24.02
N PHE A 312 24.79 -11.35 23.87
CA PHE A 312 25.25 -10.84 22.58
C PHE A 312 26.49 -9.94 22.74
N THR A 313 27.28 -9.81 21.68
CA THR A 313 28.52 -9.02 21.65
C THR A 313 28.39 -7.74 20.80
N SER A 314 27.57 -7.79 19.75
CA SER A 314 27.36 -6.72 18.77
C SER A 314 26.13 -5.87 19.07
N THR A 315 26.14 -4.61 18.61
CA THR A 315 24.95 -3.72 18.61
C THR A 315 24.10 -3.86 17.36
N LYS A 316 24.61 -4.56 16.34
CA LYS A 316 23.89 -4.84 15.09
C LYS A 316 22.94 -6.03 15.27
N VAL A 317 22.46 -6.60 14.17
CA VAL A 317 21.40 -7.61 14.11
C VAL A 317 21.81 -9.01 14.53
N ASP A 318 23.10 -9.22 14.66
CA ASP A 318 23.74 -10.34 15.33
C ASP A 318 23.74 -10.17 16.87
N GLY A 319 23.30 -9.03 17.39
CA GLY A 319 23.20 -8.79 18.83
C GLY A 319 22.00 -7.95 19.25
N LEU A 320 22.21 -6.72 19.73
CA LEU A 320 21.15 -5.91 20.35
C LEU A 320 19.93 -5.72 19.43
N LYS A 321 20.16 -5.34 18.17
CA LYS A 321 19.10 -5.07 17.21
C LYS A 321 18.26 -6.30 16.88
N ALA A 322 18.84 -7.49 17.05
CA ALA A 322 18.15 -8.75 16.87
C ALA A 322 16.88 -8.83 17.74
N TYR A 323 16.97 -8.48 19.02
CA TYR A 323 15.87 -8.74 19.97
C TYR A 323 14.57 -8.03 19.59
N TYR A 324 14.62 -6.74 19.28
CA TYR A 324 13.40 -6.03 18.84
C TYR A 324 13.00 -6.39 17.41
N THR A 325 13.97 -6.60 16.51
CA THR A 325 13.68 -6.97 15.10
C THR A 325 12.98 -8.33 15.01
N PHE A 326 13.47 -9.33 15.74
CA PHE A 326 12.87 -10.67 15.77
C PHE A 326 11.55 -10.71 16.53
N THR A 327 11.40 -9.92 17.60
CA THR A 327 10.10 -9.75 18.26
C THR A 327 9.07 -9.19 17.28
N ALA A 328 9.43 -8.14 16.55
CA ALA A 328 8.56 -7.53 15.55
C ALA A 328 8.25 -8.50 14.40
N VAL A 329 9.26 -9.25 13.92
CA VAL A 329 9.06 -10.33 12.94
C VAL A 329 8.08 -11.39 13.44
N ALA A 330 8.19 -11.82 14.70
CA ALA A 330 7.27 -12.79 15.29
C ALA A 330 5.84 -12.24 15.36
N VAL A 331 5.66 -10.98 15.80
CA VAL A 331 4.36 -10.29 15.78
C VAL A 331 3.80 -10.24 14.37
N ILE A 332 4.60 -9.84 13.39
CA ILE A 332 4.19 -9.77 11.97
C ILE A 332 3.76 -11.15 11.44
N CYS A 333 4.50 -12.22 11.73
CA CYS A 333 4.19 -13.56 11.25
C CYS A 333 2.93 -14.13 11.92
N VAL A 334 2.75 -13.90 13.22
CA VAL A 334 1.58 -14.38 13.95
C VAL A 334 0.34 -13.59 13.59
N ASP A 335 0.46 -12.28 13.37
CA ASP A 335 -0.62 -11.43 12.88
C ASP A 335 -1.04 -11.82 11.47
N ALA A 336 -0.07 -12.17 10.60
CA ALA A 336 -0.32 -12.73 9.29
C ALA A 336 -1.16 -14.01 9.35
N LEU A 337 -0.77 -14.95 10.21
CA LEU A 337 -1.53 -16.20 10.42
C LEU A 337 -2.93 -15.92 10.96
N TYR A 338 -3.04 -15.06 11.98
CA TYR A 338 -4.32 -14.67 12.57
C TYR A 338 -5.26 -14.08 11.50
N SER A 339 -4.74 -13.16 10.69
CA SER A 339 -5.49 -12.51 9.61
C SER A 339 -5.99 -13.50 8.56
N ILE A 340 -5.17 -14.49 8.18
CA ILE A 340 -5.58 -15.55 7.25
C ILE A 340 -6.69 -16.41 7.85
N VAL A 341 -6.55 -16.83 9.12
CA VAL A 341 -7.59 -17.60 9.83
C VAL A 341 -8.90 -16.81 9.86
N LYS A 342 -8.84 -15.51 10.15
CA LYS A 342 -10.01 -14.63 10.15
C LYS A 342 -10.68 -14.57 8.78
N VAL A 343 -9.91 -14.41 7.70
CA VAL A 343 -10.44 -14.42 6.32
C VAL A 343 -11.10 -15.76 5.99
N VAL A 344 -10.49 -16.89 6.38
CA VAL A 344 -11.10 -18.22 6.17
C VAL A 344 -12.41 -18.36 6.95
N ILE A 345 -12.47 -17.88 8.20
CA ILE A 345 -13.72 -17.88 8.99
C ILE A 345 -14.79 -17.00 8.33
N MET A 346 -14.42 -15.80 7.85
CA MET A 346 -15.35 -14.90 7.15
C MET A 346 -15.90 -15.56 5.88
N LEU A 347 -15.04 -16.18 5.07
CA LEU A 347 -15.43 -16.93 3.87
C LEU A 347 -16.37 -18.09 4.20
N TYR A 348 -16.08 -18.85 5.25
CA TYR A 348 -16.91 -19.96 5.70
C TYR A 348 -18.29 -19.50 6.18
N LYS A 349 -18.35 -18.42 6.98
CA LYS A 349 -19.61 -17.81 7.43
C LYS A 349 -20.42 -17.32 6.24
N ALA A 350 -19.83 -16.55 5.34
CA ALA A 350 -20.50 -16.06 4.13
C ALA A 350 -21.06 -17.20 3.27
N TRP A 351 -20.31 -18.29 3.10
CA TRP A 351 -20.78 -19.48 2.39
C TRP A 351 -21.94 -20.19 3.11
N ARG A 352 -21.86 -20.31 4.44
CA ARG A 352 -22.93 -20.91 5.26
C ARG A 352 -24.20 -20.07 5.21
N ASP A 353 -24.08 -18.75 5.34
CA ASP A 353 -25.22 -17.83 5.37
C ASP A 353 -25.89 -17.75 4.00
N SER A 354 -25.12 -17.77 2.91
CA SER A 354 -25.65 -17.90 1.55
C SER A 354 -26.44 -19.20 1.32
N ARG A 355 -26.12 -20.28 2.06
CA ARG A 355 -26.82 -21.56 1.98
C ARG A 355 -28.06 -21.64 2.87
N ASN A 356 -28.04 -20.91 3.98
CA ASN A 356 -29.09 -20.91 5.00
C ASN A 356 -30.06 -19.75 4.85
N ALA A 357 -29.83 -18.81 3.93
CA ALA A 357 -30.76 -17.76 3.60
C ALA A 357 -32.10 -18.39 3.17
N PRO A 358 -33.20 -18.14 3.90
CA PRO A 358 -34.53 -18.51 3.43
C PRO A 358 -34.76 -17.83 2.08
N SER A 359 -35.36 -18.56 1.13
CA SER A 359 -35.95 -17.94 -0.05
C SER A 359 -37.09 -17.04 0.44
N ALA A 360 -36.76 -15.78 0.72
CA ALA A 360 -37.74 -14.78 1.10
C ALA A 360 -38.60 -14.52 -0.14
N ALA A 361 -39.89 -14.85 -0.04
CA ALA A 361 -40.89 -14.42 -0.99
C ALA A 361 -40.81 -12.89 -1.10
N ILE A 362 -40.69 -12.41 -2.32
CA ILE A 362 -40.75 -10.99 -2.64
C ILE A 362 -42.19 -10.55 -2.38
N ASP A 363 -42.41 -9.79 -1.31
CA ASP A 363 -43.59 -8.94 -1.24
C ASP A 363 -43.38 -7.80 -2.24
N ASP A 364 -44.19 -7.82 -3.30
CA ASP A 364 -44.33 -6.73 -4.26
C ASP A 364 -44.79 -5.46 -3.53
N ALA A 365 -43.84 -4.61 -3.17
CA ALA A 365 -44.08 -3.21 -2.83
C ALA A 365 -43.79 -2.37 -4.08
N ASP A 366 -44.80 -2.23 -4.93
CA ASP A 366 -44.92 -1.10 -5.85
C ASP A 366 -44.98 0.21 -5.02
N ASP A 367 -43.89 0.99 -4.97
CA ASP A 367 -43.97 2.45 -5.17
C ASP A 367 -42.58 3.13 -5.24
N VAL A 368 -42.45 4.10 -6.16
CA VAL A 368 -41.32 5.01 -6.41
C VAL A 368 -39.99 4.37 -6.89
N LYS A 369 -39.79 4.33 -8.22
CA LYS A 369 -38.45 4.14 -8.83
C LYS A 369 -37.55 5.33 -8.46
N SER A 370 -36.83 5.22 -7.35
CA SER A 370 -35.84 6.21 -6.95
C SER A 370 -34.76 6.36 -8.03
N VAL A 371 -34.28 7.59 -8.23
CA VAL A 371 -33.18 7.92 -9.16
C VAL A 371 -31.95 7.03 -8.89
N ASP A 372 -31.75 6.63 -7.64
CA ASP A 372 -30.67 5.76 -7.19
C ASP A 372 -30.76 4.35 -7.76
N VAL A 373 -31.96 3.74 -7.83
CA VAL A 373 -32.15 2.40 -8.44
C VAL A 373 -31.89 2.44 -9.95
N GLN A 374 -32.33 3.49 -10.63
CA GLN A 374 -32.07 3.66 -12.07
C GLN A 374 -30.60 3.89 -12.36
N ARG A 375 -29.94 4.75 -11.56
CA ARG A 375 -28.50 4.98 -11.63
C ARG A 375 -27.72 3.69 -11.46
N GLN A 376 -28.10 2.90 -10.47
CA GLN A 376 -27.40 1.66 -10.18
C GLN A 376 -27.58 0.62 -11.29
N ALA A 377 -28.80 0.44 -11.80
CA ALA A 377 -29.06 -0.43 -12.94
C ALA A 377 -28.28 0.00 -14.21
N PHE A 378 -28.11 1.31 -14.42
CA PHE A 378 -27.30 1.83 -15.52
C PHE A 378 -25.81 1.50 -15.36
N LEU A 379 -25.24 1.74 -14.17
CA LEU A 379 -23.84 1.45 -13.87
C LEU A 379 -23.54 -0.05 -13.95
N ASP A 380 -24.43 -0.88 -13.40
CA ASP A 380 -24.35 -2.34 -13.47
C ASP A 380 -24.32 -2.80 -14.93
N LYS A 381 -25.22 -2.28 -15.78
CA LYS A 381 -25.26 -2.61 -17.21
C LYS A 381 -24.00 -2.16 -17.94
N LEU A 382 -23.50 -0.96 -17.68
CA LEU A 382 -22.31 -0.42 -18.33
C LEU A 382 -21.05 -1.21 -17.95
N PHE A 383 -20.93 -1.58 -16.68
CA PHE A 383 -19.78 -2.30 -16.16
C PHE A 383 -19.81 -3.79 -16.56
N ASP A 384 -20.99 -4.43 -16.56
CA ASP A 384 -21.18 -5.83 -16.98
C ASP A 384 -21.13 -6.02 -18.51
N ALA A 385 -21.32 -4.96 -19.30
CA ALA A 385 -21.22 -5.01 -20.77
C ALA A 385 -19.87 -5.53 -21.28
N THR A 386 -18.80 -5.42 -20.48
CA THR A 386 -17.48 -5.94 -20.83
C THR A 386 -17.36 -7.41 -20.43
N HIS A 387 -17.90 -8.36 -21.19
CA HIS A 387 -17.66 -9.78 -20.89
C HIS A 387 -16.24 -10.20 -21.32
N VAL A 388 -15.40 -10.65 -20.37
CA VAL A 388 -14.07 -11.22 -20.68
C VAL A 388 -14.20 -12.74 -20.68
N PRO A 389 -14.08 -13.42 -21.84
CA PRO A 389 -14.18 -14.86 -21.92
C PRO A 389 -13.20 -15.57 -21.00
N ALA A 390 -13.63 -16.72 -20.46
CA ALA A 390 -12.79 -17.55 -19.60
C ALA A 390 -11.47 -17.95 -20.25
N THR A 391 -11.51 -18.20 -21.56
CA THR A 391 -10.34 -18.52 -22.35
C THR A 391 -9.26 -17.44 -22.26
N ILE A 392 -9.62 -16.16 -22.34
CA ILE A 392 -8.64 -15.06 -22.35
C ILE A 392 -7.91 -14.94 -21.01
N TRP A 393 -8.64 -14.97 -19.90
CA TRP A 393 -8.00 -14.77 -18.60
C TRP A 393 -7.27 -16.03 -18.12
N VAL A 394 -7.80 -17.23 -18.40
CA VAL A 394 -7.09 -18.49 -18.13
C VAL A 394 -5.84 -18.61 -19.00
N SER A 395 -5.93 -18.33 -20.31
CA SER A 395 -4.77 -18.36 -21.19
C SER A 395 -3.73 -17.32 -20.79
N GLY A 396 -4.18 -16.14 -20.34
CA GLY A 396 -3.31 -15.12 -19.78
C GLY A 396 -2.54 -15.63 -18.57
N LEU A 397 -3.22 -16.20 -17.58
CA LEU A 397 -2.57 -16.79 -16.40
C LEU A 397 -1.57 -17.88 -16.75
N VAL A 398 -1.94 -18.80 -17.65
CA VAL A 398 -1.05 -19.90 -18.07
C VAL A 398 0.17 -19.36 -18.82
N LEU A 399 -0.03 -18.43 -19.75
CA LEU A 399 1.06 -17.80 -20.50
C LEU A 399 2.00 -17.03 -19.57
N PHE A 400 1.47 -16.23 -18.65
CA PHE A 400 2.29 -15.49 -17.70
C PHE A 400 3.01 -16.43 -16.73
N ALA A 401 2.37 -17.49 -16.25
CA ALA A 401 3.06 -18.50 -15.46
C ALA A 401 4.22 -19.16 -16.21
N ALA A 402 4.04 -19.48 -17.50
CA ALA A 402 5.13 -20.00 -18.32
C ALA A 402 6.26 -18.99 -18.48
N VAL A 403 5.94 -17.71 -18.75
CA VAL A 403 6.93 -16.63 -18.86
C VAL A 403 7.69 -16.46 -17.55
N SER A 404 7.01 -16.42 -16.40
CA SER A 404 7.66 -16.26 -15.11
C SER A 404 8.55 -17.44 -14.76
N VAL A 405 8.10 -18.66 -15.03
CA VAL A 405 8.93 -19.86 -14.85
C VAL A 405 10.20 -19.75 -15.69
N VAL A 406 10.10 -19.42 -16.97
CA VAL A 406 11.25 -19.31 -17.87
C VAL A 406 12.18 -18.18 -17.42
N VAL A 407 11.65 -16.97 -17.24
CA VAL A 407 12.47 -15.78 -16.97
C VAL A 407 13.10 -15.84 -15.58
N ILE A 408 12.38 -16.26 -14.55
CA ILE A 408 12.94 -16.41 -13.19
C ILE A 408 14.02 -17.50 -13.17
N SER A 409 13.79 -18.65 -13.83
CA SER A 409 14.81 -19.72 -13.88
C SER A 409 16.09 -19.29 -14.62
N LEU A 410 15.97 -18.39 -15.62
CA LEU A 410 17.11 -17.87 -16.35
C LEU A 410 17.89 -16.80 -15.56
N ILE A 411 17.18 -15.93 -14.85
CA ILE A 411 17.80 -14.80 -14.11
C ILE A 411 18.33 -15.25 -12.75
N PHE A 412 17.65 -16.20 -12.11
CA PHE A 412 17.96 -16.72 -10.79
C PHE A 412 18.06 -18.25 -10.84
N PRO A 413 19.20 -18.80 -11.26
CA PRO A 413 19.37 -20.26 -11.40
C PRO A 413 19.14 -21.06 -10.12
N SER A 414 19.31 -20.43 -8.94
CA SER A 414 19.03 -21.04 -7.63
C SER A 414 17.53 -21.23 -7.36
N VAL A 415 16.64 -20.61 -8.16
CA VAL A 415 15.20 -20.75 -8.03
C VAL A 415 14.71 -21.87 -8.94
N GLU A 416 14.39 -23.00 -8.34
CA GLU A 416 13.85 -24.15 -9.06
C GLU A 416 12.46 -23.84 -9.65
N TRP A 417 12.25 -24.21 -10.92
CA TRP A 417 11.04 -23.92 -11.69
C TRP A 417 9.73 -24.32 -10.99
N TRP A 418 9.74 -25.43 -10.24
CA TRP A 418 8.55 -25.94 -9.57
C TRP A 418 8.13 -25.05 -8.39
N LYS A 419 9.08 -24.38 -7.71
CA LYS A 419 8.79 -23.41 -6.63
C LYS A 419 8.01 -22.22 -7.20
N VAL A 420 8.40 -21.75 -8.39
CA VAL A 420 7.69 -20.69 -9.13
C VAL A 420 6.28 -21.14 -9.48
N LEU A 421 6.13 -22.34 -10.05
CA LEU A 421 4.83 -22.89 -10.43
C LEU A 421 3.87 -23.03 -9.24
N VAL A 422 4.35 -23.52 -8.10
CA VAL A 422 3.55 -23.61 -6.87
C VAL A 422 3.05 -22.23 -6.45
N CYS A 423 3.91 -21.21 -6.47
CA CYS A 423 3.51 -19.85 -6.12
C CYS A 423 2.47 -19.29 -7.11
N CYS A 424 2.65 -19.51 -8.41
CA CYS A 424 1.64 -19.15 -9.42
C CYS A 424 0.25 -19.72 -9.11
N LEU A 425 0.19 -20.97 -8.64
CA LEU A 425 -1.06 -21.65 -8.30
C LEU A 425 -1.67 -21.16 -6.98
N LEU A 426 -0.85 -20.69 -6.04
CA LEU A 426 -1.29 -20.16 -4.75
C LEU A 426 -1.83 -18.73 -4.85
N ILE A 427 -1.34 -17.90 -5.77
CA ILE A 427 -1.75 -16.49 -5.90
C ILE A 427 -3.28 -16.35 -6.05
N PRO A 428 -3.98 -17.06 -6.97
CA PRO A 428 -5.45 -16.95 -7.09
C PRO A 428 -6.20 -17.28 -5.79
N VAL A 429 -5.71 -18.26 -5.03
CA VAL A 429 -6.34 -18.70 -3.78
C VAL A 429 -6.26 -17.59 -2.74
N PHE A 430 -5.08 -17.00 -2.56
CA PHE A 430 -4.87 -15.92 -1.59
C PHE A 430 -5.49 -14.59 -2.05
N ALA A 431 -5.44 -14.29 -3.34
CA ALA A 431 -5.96 -13.05 -3.91
C ALA A 431 -7.46 -12.89 -3.64
N ILE A 432 -8.27 -13.95 -3.70
CA ILE A 432 -9.72 -13.87 -3.41
C ILE A 432 -9.97 -13.32 -2.00
N GLY A 433 -9.27 -13.89 -1.00
CA GLY A 433 -9.42 -13.46 0.40
C GLY A 433 -8.91 -12.05 0.64
N ILE A 434 -7.79 -11.68 0.01
CA ILE A 434 -7.20 -10.34 0.12
C ILE A 434 -8.10 -9.29 -0.54
N ILE A 435 -8.64 -9.55 -1.73
CA ILE A 435 -9.58 -8.64 -2.41
C ILE A 435 -10.80 -8.37 -1.53
N GLN A 436 -11.36 -9.40 -0.89
CA GLN A 436 -12.49 -9.22 0.02
C GLN A 436 -12.12 -8.40 1.25
N GLY A 437 -10.97 -8.71 1.88
CA GLY A 437 -10.47 -7.97 3.03
C GLY A 437 -10.27 -6.48 2.71
N VAL A 438 -9.60 -6.18 1.58
CA VAL A 438 -9.41 -4.82 1.09
C VAL A 438 -10.75 -4.15 0.76
N GLY A 439 -11.69 -4.88 0.15
CA GLY A 439 -13.02 -4.35 -0.18
C GLY A 439 -13.85 -3.94 1.03
N MET A 440 -13.67 -4.61 2.18
CA MET A 440 -14.38 -4.30 3.42
C MET A 440 -13.65 -3.29 4.32
N THR A 441 -12.30 -3.33 4.33
CA THR A 441 -11.51 -2.65 5.37
C THR A 441 -10.42 -1.73 4.85
N ASP A 442 -10.21 -1.67 3.54
CA ASP A 442 -9.09 -0.99 2.88
C ASP A 442 -7.69 -1.53 3.26
N TRP A 443 -7.63 -2.63 4.01
CA TRP A 443 -6.38 -3.19 4.50
C TRP A 443 -5.87 -4.32 3.62
N ASN A 444 -4.69 -4.13 3.03
CA ASN A 444 -4.04 -5.12 2.17
C ASN A 444 -3.12 -6.04 2.96
N ILE A 445 -3.49 -7.32 3.07
CA ILE A 445 -2.79 -8.36 3.87
C ILE A 445 -1.77 -9.14 3.02
N SER A 446 -1.51 -8.75 1.77
CA SER A 446 -0.62 -9.50 0.87
C SER A 446 0.79 -9.68 1.44
N SER A 447 1.34 -8.67 2.12
CA SER A 447 2.66 -8.78 2.78
C SER A 447 2.69 -9.88 3.85
N ALA A 448 1.58 -10.08 4.56
CA ALA A 448 1.44 -11.12 5.58
C ALA A 448 1.49 -12.51 4.93
N VAL A 449 0.74 -12.72 3.84
CA VAL A 449 0.78 -13.97 3.07
C VAL A 449 2.17 -14.23 2.49
N GLY A 450 2.81 -13.21 1.90
CA GLY A 450 4.15 -13.34 1.34
C GLY A 450 5.19 -13.83 2.34
N LYS A 451 5.19 -13.29 3.57
CA LYS A 451 6.14 -13.70 4.60
C LYS A 451 6.00 -15.17 4.99
N LEU A 452 4.79 -15.75 4.92
CA LEU A 452 4.60 -17.19 5.12
C LEU A 452 5.21 -18.02 3.99
N ILE A 453 5.16 -17.51 2.75
CA ILE A 453 5.80 -18.14 1.60
C ILE A 453 7.32 -18.21 1.79
N ILE A 454 7.96 -17.23 2.46
CA ILE A 454 9.38 -17.32 2.82
C ILE A 454 9.67 -18.60 3.61
N PHE A 455 8.87 -18.89 4.64
CA PHE A 455 9.06 -20.08 5.48
C PHE A 455 8.76 -21.39 4.75
N ILE A 456 7.70 -21.42 3.93
CA ILE A 456 7.32 -22.61 3.16
C ILE A 456 8.41 -22.95 2.14
N ILE A 457 8.83 -21.96 1.33
CA ILE A 457 9.82 -22.16 0.28
C ILE A 457 11.22 -22.33 0.87
N GLY A 458 11.57 -21.57 1.91
CA GLY A 458 12.85 -21.68 2.62
C GLY A 458 13.03 -23.07 3.25
N GLY A 459 11.98 -23.64 3.85
CA GLY A 459 12.01 -25.01 4.35
C GLY A 459 12.19 -26.09 3.28
N TRP A 460 11.94 -25.77 2.00
CA TRP A 460 12.19 -26.65 0.86
C TRP A 460 13.55 -26.41 0.17
N SER A 461 14.29 -25.37 0.56
CA SER A 461 15.61 -25.06 0.00
C SER A 461 16.70 -25.91 0.67
N GLN A 462 16.98 -27.08 0.09
CA GLN A 462 18.03 -28.00 0.55
C GLN A 462 19.45 -27.46 0.33
N ASP A 463 19.62 -26.53 -0.62
CA ASP A 463 20.87 -25.83 -0.93
C ASP A 463 21.25 -24.79 0.13
N GLY A 464 20.36 -24.53 1.09
CA GLY A 464 20.56 -23.51 2.12
C GLY A 464 20.47 -22.07 1.60
N SER A 465 19.99 -21.87 0.35
CA SER A 465 19.89 -20.54 -0.27
C SER A 465 18.60 -19.82 0.11
N ILE A 466 18.74 -18.56 0.54
CA ILE A 466 17.61 -17.67 0.87
C ILE A 466 16.93 -17.06 -0.36
N ILE A 467 17.55 -17.15 -1.55
CA ILE A 467 17.11 -16.48 -2.78
C ILE A 467 15.67 -16.87 -3.14
N ALA A 468 15.40 -18.18 -3.20
CA ALA A 468 14.08 -18.67 -3.60
C ALA A 468 12.97 -18.23 -2.64
N GLY A 469 13.22 -18.31 -1.33
CA GLY A 469 12.24 -17.87 -0.32
C GLY A 469 11.89 -16.39 -0.45
N LEU A 470 12.90 -15.54 -0.65
CA LEU A 470 12.71 -14.10 -0.78
C LEU A 470 12.01 -13.70 -2.07
N LEU A 471 12.43 -14.24 -3.22
CA LEU A 471 11.80 -13.89 -4.50
C LEU A 471 10.36 -14.42 -4.59
N MET A 472 10.11 -15.66 -4.15
CA MET A 472 8.77 -16.25 -4.19
C MET A 472 7.78 -15.56 -3.26
N CYS A 473 8.25 -15.10 -2.10
CA CYS A 473 7.49 -14.17 -1.27
C CYS A 473 7.04 -12.94 -2.06
N GLN A 474 7.96 -12.23 -2.72
CA GLN A 474 7.62 -11.00 -3.44
C GLN A 474 6.69 -11.26 -4.62
N MET A 475 6.86 -12.37 -5.33
CA MET A 475 5.95 -12.77 -6.39
C MET A 475 4.51 -12.93 -5.88
N VAL A 476 4.31 -13.58 -4.73
CA VAL A 476 2.98 -13.76 -4.13
C VAL A 476 2.41 -12.43 -3.61
N ILE A 477 3.23 -11.58 -2.98
CA ILE A 477 2.81 -10.24 -2.54
C ILE A 477 2.30 -9.43 -3.72
N VAL A 478 3.08 -9.34 -4.80
CA VAL A 478 2.75 -8.54 -5.98
C VAL A 478 1.50 -9.07 -6.66
N GLY A 479 1.40 -10.38 -6.87
CA GLY A 479 0.23 -10.99 -7.50
C GLY A 479 -1.06 -10.73 -6.73
N CYS A 480 -1.05 -10.84 -5.40
CA CYS A 480 -2.23 -10.61 -4.59
C CYS A 480 -2.58 -9.12 -4.46
N SER A 481 -1.57 -8.27 -4.22
CA SER A 481 -1.79 -6.83 -4.05
C SER A 481 -2.25 -6.17 -5.34
N GLN A 482 -1.65 -6.48 -6.49
CA GLN A 482 -2.11 -5.96 -7.78
C GLN A 482 -3.55 -6.36 -8.09
N ALA A 483 -3.96 -7.57 -7.69
CA ALA A 483 -5.33 -8.02 -7.87
C ALA A 483 -6.31 -7.17 -7.03
N ALA A 484 -5.93 -6.85 -5.79
CA ALA A 484 -6.69 -5.98 -4.89
C ALA A 484 -6.71 -4.52 -5.36
N ASP A 485 -5.57 -3.97 -5.76
CA ASP A 485 -5.43 -2.59 -6.25
C ASP A 485 -6.27 -2.38 -7.52
N LEU A 486 -6.24 -3.34 -8.47
CA LEU A 486 -7.12 -3.29 -9.64
C LEU A 486 -8.61 -3.37 -9.26
N MET A 487 -8.96 -4.05 -8.17
CA MET A 487 -10.36 -4.09 -7.71
C MET A 487 -10.78 -2.76 -7.09
N GLN A 488 -9.87 -2.06 -6.39
CA GLN A 488 -10.10 -0.67 -5.96
C GLN A 488 -10.29 0.25 -7.17
N ASP A 489 -9.44 0.10 -8.18
CA ASP A 489 -9.58 0.87 -9.42
C ASP A 489 -10.93 0.57 -10.06
N PHE A 490 -11.31 -0.71 -10.22
CA PHE A 490 -12.63 -1.12 -10.71
C PHE A 490 -13.78 -0.48 -9.93
N LYS A 491 -13.68 -0.37 -8.61
CA LYS A 491 -14.67 0.37 -7.81
C LYS A 491 -14.69 1.85 -8.19
N THR A 492 -13.52 2.49 -8.29
CA THR A 492 -13.40 3.88 -8.73
C THR A 492 -14.15 4.05 -10.05
N GLY A 493 -13.75 3.32 -11.09
CA GLY A 493 -14.36 3.42 -12.41
C GLY A 493 -15.85 3.09 -12.45
N TYR A 494 -16.30 2.09 -11.69
CA TYR A 494 -17.73 1.79 -11.55
C TYR A 494 -18.51 2.99 -11.02
N LEU A 495 -18.02 3.66 -9.97
CA LEU A 495 -18.69 4.82 -9.38
C LEU A 495 -18.71 6.05 -10.31
N VAL A 496 -17.74 6.17 -11.21
CA VAL A 496 -17.64 7.27 -12.18
C VAL A 496 -18.22 6.94 -13.56
N GLY A 497 -18.76 5.74 -13.74
CA GLY A 497 -19.29 5.27 -15.02
C GLY A 497 -18.22 4.99 -16.08
N ALA A 498 -16.96 4.77 -15.69
CA ALA A 498 -15.95 4.27 -16.63
C ALA A 498 -16.22 2.79 -16.96
N SER A 499 -15.97 2.40 -18.21
CA SER A 499 -16.16 1.00 -18.61
C SER A 499 -15.01 0.13 -18.11
N ALA A 500 -15.33 -1.10 -17.66
CA ALA A 500 -14.32 -2.06 -17.21
C ALA A 500 -13.27 -2.34 -18.31
N LYS A 501 -13.66 -2.32 -19.59
CA LYS A 501 -12.74 -2.49 -20.72
C LYS A 501 -11.62 -1.44 -20.73
N SER A 502 -11.97 -0.17 -20.55
CA SER A 502 -11.00 0.94 -20.56
C SER A 502 -9.98 0.80 -19.45
N MET A 503 -10.43 0.36 -18.27
CA MET A 503 -9.59 0.19 -17.08
C MET A 503 -8.64 -1.00 -17.25
N ILE A 504 -9.12 -2.11 -17.82
CA ILE A 504 -8.27 -3.26 -18.17
C ILE A 504 -7.16 -2.83 -19.14
N ILE A 505 -7.49 -2.02 -20.16
CA ILE A 505 -6.50 -1.52 -21.12
C ILE A 505 -5.47 -0.61 -20.44
N ALA A 506 -5.91 0.34 -19.61
CA ALA A 506 -5.01 1.20 -18.84
C ALA A 506 -4.11 0.41 -17.89
N GLN A 507 -4.64 -0.61 -17.23
CA GLN A 507 -3.88 -1.44 -16.31
C GLN A 507 -2.79 -2.24 -17.03
N ILE A 508 -3.15 -2.92 -18.13
CA ILE A 508 -2.18 -3.69 -18.92
C ILE A 508 -1.09 -2.76 -19.47
N PHE A 509 -1.48 -1.60 -20.00
CA PHE A 509 -0.51 -0.63 -20.52
C PHE A 509 0.42 -0.12 -19.42
N GLY A 510 -0.13 0.33 -18.28
CA GLY A 510 0.67 0.82 -17.17
C GLY A 510 1.58 -0.26 -16.56
N ALA A 511 1.15 -1.52 -16.55
CA ALA A 511 1.98 -2.65 -16.11
C ALA A 511 3.11 -3.00 -17.08
N VAL A 512 2.90 -2.84 -18.40
CA VAL A 512 3.98 -2.95 -19.37
C VAL A 512 4.98 -1.80 -19.17
N MET A 513 4.49 -0.58 -18.96
CA MET A 513 5.36 0.57 -18.70
C MET A 513 6.11 0.44 -17.37
N SER A 514 5.49 -0.13 -16.32
CA SER A 514 6.15 -0.36 -15.03
C SER A 514 7.37 -1.28 -15.17
N CYS A 515 7.32 -2.25 -16.09
CA CYS A 515 8.47 -3.11 -16.38
C CYS A 515 9.70 -2.34 -16.86
N LEU A 516 9.52 -1.19 -17.53
CA LEU A 516 10.62 -0.35 -18.01
C LEU A 516 11.00 0.74 -16.99
N ILE A 517 10.00 1.35 -16.37
CA ILE A 517 10.17 2.47 -15.46
C ILE A 517 10.82 2.01 -14.15
N VAL A 518 10.32 0.95 -13.53
CA VAL A 518 10.76 0.53 -12.20
C VAL A 518 12.25 0.12 -12.15
N PRO A 519 12.78 -0.68 -13.10
CA PRO A 519 14.22 -0.94 -13.17
C PRO A 519 15.06 0.33 -13.37
N SER A 520 14.54 1.29 -14.13
CA SER A 520 15.23 2.57 -14.37
C SER A 520 15.27 3.41 -13.10
N VAL A 521 14.17 3.47 -12.35
CA VAL A 521 14.11 4.12 -11.04
C VAL A 521 15.02 3.42 -10.04
N TRP A 522 15.06 2.09 -10.03
CA TRP A 522 15.97 1.32 -9.19
C TRP A 522 17.43 1.69 -9.42
N VAL A 523 17.89 1.65 -10.68
CA VAL A 523 19.26 2.02 -11.04
C VAL A 523 19.55 3.48 -10.70
N MET A 524 18.60 4.39 -10.93
CA MET A 524 18.74 5.79 -10.56
C MET A 524 18.94 5.96 -9.05
N MET A 525 18.15 5.28 -8.23
CA MET A 525 18.25 5.33 -6.76
C MET A 525 19.56 4.73 -6.25
N THR A 526 19.95 3.56 -6.74
CA THR A 526 21.19 2.88 -6.30
C THR A 526 22.46 3.57 -6.81
N SER A 527 22.35 4.39 -7.86
CA SER A 527 23.47 5.22 -8.34
C SER A 527 23.60 6.53 -7.57
N ALA A 528 22.49 7.08 -7.08
CA ALA A 528 22.47 8.32 -6.31
C ALA A 528 22.74 8.11 -4.81
N TYR A 529 22.36 6.97 -4.25
CA TYR A 529 22.45 6.68 -2.82
C TYR A 529 23.06 5.31 -2.54
N THR A 530 23.84 5.24 -1.45
CA THR A 530 24.22 3.96 -0.83
C THR A 530 23.02 3.42 -0.05
N ILE A 531 22.59 2.19 -0.38
CA ILE A 531 21.38 1.58 0.19
C ILE A 531 21.72 0.18 0.71
N PRO A 532 21.55 -0.11 2.03
CA PRO A 532 21.34 0.85 3.12
C PRO A 532 22.53 1.81 3.30
N GLY A 533 22.26 3.00 3.82
CA GLY A 533 23.25 4.04 4.11
C GLY A 533 22.67 5.18 4.95
N ASP A 534 23.44 6.24 5.17
CA ASP A 534 23.07 7.32 6.12
C ASP A 534 21.82 8.11 5.68
N VAL A 535 21.66 8.33 4.37
CA VAL A 535 20.50 9.04 3.81
C VAL A 535 19.28 8.13 3.67
N ILE A 536 19.51 6.86 3.30
CA ILE A 536 18.45 5.86 3.06
C ILE A 536 18.72 4.63 3.92
N ALA A 537 18.00 4.53 5.03
CA ALA A 537 18.17 3.45 6.01
C ALA A 537 17.73 2.06 5.50
N ALA A 538 16.75 1.96 4.60
CA ALA A 538 16.28 0.70 4.03
C ALA A 538 15.96 -0.41 5.07
N PRO A 539 15.13 -0.12 6.09
CA PRO A 539 14.96 -1.01 7.24
C PRO A 539 14.44 -2.41 6.87
N PHE A 540 13.63 -2.53 5.81
CA PHE A 540 13.07 -3.81 5.39
C PHE A 540 14.05 -4.70 4.59
N GLY A 541 15.16 -4.18 4.08
CA GLY A 541 16.17 -5.02 3.41
C GLY A 541 16.75 -6.04 4.40
N GLU A 542 17.22 -5.55 5.54
CA GLU A 542 17.76 -6.36 6.63
C GLU A 542 16.72 -7.36 7.18
N VAL A 543 15.50 -6.91 7.44
CA VAL A 543 14.40 -7.74 7.98
C VAL A 543 14.08 -8.90 7.05
N TYR A 544 13.95 -8.64 5.74
CA TYR A 544 13.65 -9.70 4.80
C TYR A 544 14.81 -10.68 4.66
N ARG A 545 16.07 -10.20 4.62
CA ARG A 545 17.24 -11.10 4.55
C ARG A 545 17.26 -12.06 5.73
N ILE A 546 16.97 -11.54 6.92
CA ILE A 546 16.89 -12.29 8.16
C ILE A 546 15.72 -13.27 8.20
N LEU A 547 14.55 -12.90 7.69
CA LEU A 547 13.43 -13.83 7.52
C LEU A 547 13.83 -15.01 6.65
N GLY A 548 14.54 -14.76 5.56
CA GLY A 548 15.11 -15.81 4.69
C GLY A 548 16.05 -16.74 5.44
N ILE A 549 17.01 -16.19 6.20
CA ILE A 549 17.95 -16.98 7.01
C ILE A 549 17.21 -17.84 8.04
N THR A 550 16.24 -17.26 8.73
CA THR A 550 15.46 -17.93 9.79
C THR A 550 14.60 -19.05 9.21
N ALA A 551 14.08 -18.89 8.00
CA ALA A 551 13.31 -19.92 7.31
C ALA A 551 14.12 -21.19 7.01
N ILE A 552 15.44 -21.07 6.88
CA ILE A 552 16.34 -22.19 6.56
C ILE A 552 17.01 -22.75 7.82
N GLN A 553 17.55 -21.87 8.66
CA GLN A 553 18.34 -22.26 9.84
C GLN A 553 17.50 -22.47 11.12
N GLY A 554 16.22 -22.06 11.11
CA GLY A 554 15.39 -22.06 12.30
C GLY A 554 15.89 -21.09 13.38
N LEU A 555 15.56 -21.39 14.65
CA LEU A 555 15.92 -20.54 15.79
C LEU A 555 17.40 -20.61 16.18
N ASP A 556 18.12 -21.62 15.70
CA ASP A 556 19.56 -21.83 15.99
C ASP A 556 20.44 -20.74 15.36
N GLY A 557 19.91 -19.98 14.41
CA GLY A 557 20.57 -18.81 13.84
C GLY A 557 20.43 -17.54 14.70
N LEU A 558 19.75 -17.55 15.86
CA LEU A 558 19.44 -16.33 16.62
C LEU A 558 20.32 -16.16 17.86
N PRO A 559 20.56 -14.91 18.33
CA PRO A 559 21.21 -14.68 19.61
C PRO A 559 20.47 -15.38 20.76
N LYS A 560 21.19 -15.70 21.85
CA LYS A 560 20.61 -16.41 22.99
C LYS A 560 19.37 -15.66 23.52
N HIS A 561 18.35 -16.39 23.93
CA HIS A 561 17.07 -15.88 24.43
C HIS A 561 16.21 -15.09 23.43
N CYS A 562 16.67 -14.86 22.19
CA CYS A 562 15.88 -14.17 21.17
C CYS A 562 14.53 -14.88 20.90
N GLY A 563 14.51 -16.22 20.94
CA GLY A 563 13.27 -17.01 20.83
C GLY A 563 12.24 -16.72 21.93
N LEU A 564 12.67 -16.34 23.14
CA LEU A 564 11.74 -15.95 24.21
C LEU A 564 11.05 -14.62 23.89
N PHE A 565 11.81 -13.65 23.37
CA PHE A 565 11.27 -12.37 22.93
C PHE A 565 10.28 -12.54 21.77
N MET A 566 10.60 -13.40 20.82
CA MET A 566 9.67 -13.81 19.75
C MET A 566 8.39 -14.42 20.31
N LEU A 567 8.49 -15.32 21.30
CA LEU A 567 7.33 -15.94 21.93
C LEU A 567 6.45 -14.90 22.65
N ILE A 568 7.05 -13.93 23.35
CA ILE A 568 6.30 -12.84 23.98
C ILE A 568 5.57 -12.01 22.93
N GLY A 569 6.23 -11.66 21.82
CA GLY A 569 5.60 -10.98 20.69
C GLY A 569 4.45 -11.77 20.08
N ALA A 570 4.62 -13.09 19.90
CA ALA A 570 3.58 -13.99 19.41
C ALA A 570 2.35 -14.01 20.34
N ILE A 571 2.56 -14.16 21.66
CA ILE A 571 1.48 -14.16 22.65
C ILE A 571 0.77 -12.80 22.67
N TYR A 572 1.52 -11.70 22.70
CA TYR A 572 0.99 -10.33 22.62
C TYR A 572 0.04 -10.19 21.43
N THR A 573 0.47 -10.65 20.26
CA THR A 573 -0.30 -10.55 19.02
C THR A 573 -1.62 -11.29 19.10
N VAL A 574 -1.61 -12.55 19.54
CA VAL A 574 -2.82 -13.37 19.67
C VAL A 574 -3.78 -12.74 20.68
N VAL A 575 -3.28 -12.34 21.85
CA VAL A 575 -4.10 -11.76 22.92
C VAL A 575 -4.76 -10.46 22.46
N PHE A 576 -3.99 -9.53 21.87
CA PHE A 576 -4.51 -8.24 21.44
C PHE A 576 -5.46 -8.36 20.25
N ASN A 577 -5.17 -9.23 19.27
CA ASN A 577 -6.08 -9.44 18.15
C ASN A 577 -7.41 -10.08 18.59
N ILE A 578 -7.37 -11.08 19.47
CA ILE A 578 -8.60 -11.66 20.05
C ILE A 578 -9.35 -10.60 20.86
N PHE A 579 -8.65 -9.81 21.67
CA PHE A 579 -9.27 -8.74 22.45
C PHE A 579 -9.96 -7.72 21.55
N ILE A 580 -9.30 -7.23 20.50
CA ILE A 580 -9.87 -6.28 19.54
C ILE A 580 -11.10 -6.89 18.86
N ASP A 581 -11.01 -8.12 18.36
CA ASP A 581 -12.11 -8.75 17.63
C ASP A 581 -13.32 -9.06 18.53
N VAL A 582 -13.10 -9.56 19.75
CA VAL A 582 -14.20 -9.89 20.68
C VAL A 582 -14.82 -8.63 21.30
N CYS A 583 -14.00 -7.63 21.63
CA CYS A 583 -14.46 -6.46 22.38
C CYS A 583 -14.93 -5.29 21.49
N SER A 584 -14.54 -5.23 20.22
CA SER A 584 -15.01 -4.17 19.30
C SER A 584 -16.52 -4.21 19.05
N GLU A 585 -17.12 -5.40 19.06
CA GLU A 585 -18.58 -5.59 18.91
C GLU A 585 -19.32 -5.60 20.26
N SER A 586 -18.62 -5.41 21.39
CA SER A 586 -19.23 -5.46 22.71
C SER A 586 -20.33 -4.40 22.89
N LYS A 587 -21.44 -4.78 23.54
CA LYS A 587 -22.54 -3.86 23.91
C LYS A 587 -22.11 -2.84 24.97
N ILE A 588 -21.04 -3.12 25.71
CA ILE A 588 -20.53 -2.23 26.77
C ILE A 588 -19.70 -1.12 26.13
N LYS A 589 -20.16 0.13 26.23
CA LYS A 589 -19.53 1.31 25.62
C LYS A 589 -18.05 1.46 25.98
N ILE A 590 -17.68 1.25 27.24
CA ILE A 590 -16.28 1.37 27.71
C ILE A 590 -15.40 0.31 27.06
N VAL A 591 -15.85 -0.95 27.05
CA VAL A 591 -15.11 -2.08 26.45
C VAL A 591 -14.91 -1.85 24.95
N ARG A 592 -15.95 -1.39 24.26
CA ARG A 592 -15.89 -1.00 22.85
C ARG A 592 -14.90 0.14 22.62
N LEU A 593 -14.94 1.17 23.45
CA LEU A 593 -14.05 2.32 23.32
C LEU A 593 -12.59 1.94 23.54
N VAL A 594 -12.30 1.11 24.55
CA VAL A 594 -10.96 0.57 24.81
C VAL A 594 -10.50 -0.29 23.63
N ALA A 595 -11.34 -1.19 23.11
CA ALA A 595 -10.99 -2.03 21.96
C ALA A 595 -10.69 -1.21 20.69
N ASN A 596 -11.47 -0.16 20.44
CA ASN A 596 -11.31 0.71 19.27
C ASN A 596 -10.06 1.60 19.33
N HIS A 597 -9.57 1.93 20.52
CA HIS A 597 -8.33 2.70 20.72
C HIS A 597 -7.12 1.82 21.03
N CYS A 598 -7.33 0.51 21.21
CA CYS A 598 -6.27 -0.44 21.48
C CYS A 598 -5.27 -0.50 20.30
N PRO A 599 -3.95 -0.48 20.58
CA PRO A 599 -2.94 -0.59 19.55
C PRO A 599 -3.11 -1.84 18.70
N VAL A 600 -2.95 -1.69 17.38
CA VAL A 600 -3.03 -2.81 16.44
C VAL A 600 -1.67 -3.51 16.41
N PRO A 601 -1.57 -4.82 16.72
CA PRO A 601 -0.29 -5.52 16.82
C PRO A 601 0.62 -5.37 15.59
N MET A 602 0.06 -5.48 14.38
CA MET A 602 0.81 -5.27 13.14
C MET A 602 1.46 -3.87 13.08
N ALA A 603 0.71 -2.82 13.40
CA ALA A 603 1.22 -1.45 13.36
C ALA A 603 2.28 -1.21 14.46
N VAL A 604 2.11 -1.83 15.64
CA VAL A 604 3.14 -1.84 16.69
C VAL A 604 4.42 -2.48 16.18
N ALA A 605 4.36 -3.65 15.54
CA ALA A 605 5.55 -4.31 15.02
C ALA A 605 6.25 -3.52 13.89
N ILE A 606 5.49 -2.84 13.03
CA ILE A 606 6.07 -1.91 12.06
C ILE A 606 6.85 -0.81 12.81
N GLY A 607 6.24 -0.20 13.83
CA GLY A 607 6.88 0.79 14.69
C GLY A 607 8.15 0.34 15.40
N MET A 608 8.27 -0.96 15.69
CA MET A 608 9.46 -1.54 16.31
C MET A 608 10.69 -1.56 15.41
N ILE A 609 10.49 -1.51 14.08
CA ILE A 609 11.56 -1.71 13.09
C ILE A 609 11.89 -0.39 12.37
N ILE A 610 10.88 0.43 12.10
CA ILE A 610 11.09 1.70 11.39
C ILE A 610 11.75 2.75 12.31
N PRO A 611 12.36 3.81 11.74
CA PRO A 611 13.00 4.86 12.54
C PRO A 611 12.03 5.49 13.57
N ALA A 612 12.48 5.66 14.82
CA ALA A 612 11.69 6.28 15.88
C ALA A 612 11.27 7.73 15.55
N SER A 613 12.07 8.43 14.74
CA SER A 613 11.74 9.76 14.22
C SER A 613 10.42 9.80 13.45
N PHE A 614 10.10 8.77 12.67
CA PHE A 614 8.83 8.66 11.96
C PHE A 614 7.67 8.46 12.94
N GLY A 615 7.82 7.55 13.91
CA GLY A 615 6.83 7.31 14.96
C GLY A 615 6.49 8.57 15.75
N LEU A 616 7.53 9.30 16.18
CA LEU A 616 7.40 10.53 16.96
C LEU A 616 6.71 11.65 16.16
N GLN A 617 7.19 11.93 14.95
CA GLN A 617 6.62 12.99 14.13
C GLN A 617 5.17 12.66 13.75
N GLY A 618 4.91 11.41 13.39
CA GLY A 618 3.57 11.04 12.98
C GLY A 618 2.56 11.06 14.13
N ILE A 619 2.90 10.70 15.37
CA ILE A 619 1.92 10.83 16.48
C ILE A 619 1.55 12.29 16.75
N VAL A 620 2.50 13.21 16.60
CA VAL A 620 2.24 14.66 16.70
C VAL A 620 1.28 15.10 15.59
N VAL A 621 1.58 14.76 14.33
CA VAL A 621 0.72 15.10 13.19
C VAL A 621 -0.66 14.46 13.31
N ALA A 622 -0.73 13.18 13.67
CA ALA A 622 -1.99 12.48 13.84
C ALA A 622 -2.86 13.11 14.93
N SER A 623 -2.24 13.61 16.02
CA SER A 623 -2.93 14.34 17.08
C SER A 623 -3.51 15.67 16.57
N ILE A 624 -2.73 16.40 15.75
CA ILE A 624 -3.19 17.64 15.09
C ILE A 624 -4.36 17.33 14.14
N CYS A 625 -4.27 16.27 13.34
CA CYS A 625 -5.35 15.84 12.45
C CYS A 625 -6.61 15.41 13.23
N ALA A 626 -6.46 14.69 14.34
CA ALA A 626 -7.58 14.31 15.19
C ALA A 626 -8.28 15.54 15.79
N TYR A 627 -7.50 16.53 16.25
CA TYR A 627 -8.04 17.80 16.73
C TYR A 627 -8.73 18.58 15.61
N TRP A 628 -8.11 18.69 14.42
CA TRP A 628 -8.70 19.38 13.27
C TRP A 628 -10.02 18.74 12.83
N ASN A 629 -10.08 17.41 12.79
CA ASN A 629 -11.32 16.69 12.50
C ASN A 629 -12.42 16.93 13.55
N HIS A 630 -12.04 17.05 14.82
CA HIS A 630 -12.98 17.36 15.89
C HIS A 630 -13.53 18.80 15.80
N VAL A 631 -12.70 19.77 15.40
CA VAL A 631 -13.11 21.18 15.31
C VAL A 631 -13.88 21.49 14.03
N ASN A 632 -13.43 20.96 12.89
CA ASN A 632 -14.05 21.22 11.59
C ASN A 632 -13.99 19.98 10.68
N PRO A 633 -14.89 19.00 10.85
CA PRO A 633 -14.87 17.76 10.09
C PRO A 633 -15.10 17.98 8.60
N ALA A 634 -15.98 18.91 8.23
CA ALA A 634 -16.30 19.20 6.84
C ALA A 634 -15.06 19.70 6.06
N GLN A 635 -14.29 20.61 6.66
CA GLN A 635 -13.06 21.09 6.05
C GLN A 635 -11.96 20.02 6.04
N PHE A 636 -11.83 19.26 7.12
CA PHE A 636 -10.83 18.19 7.26
C PHE A 636 -11.00 17.15 6.14
N HIS A 637 -12.19 16.58 5.98
CA HIS A 637 -12.43 15.56 4.96
C HIS A 637 -12.24 16.06 3.53
N LYS A 638 -12.53 17.35 3.26
CA LYS A 638 -12.28 17.97 1.94
C LYS A 638 -10.79 18.20 1.65
N THR A 639 -9.96 18.34 2.70
CA THR A 639 -8.60 18.90 2.55
C THR A 639 -7.48 17.92 2.89
N GLN A 640 -7.67 17.00 3.83
CA GLN A 640 -6.64 16.12 4.40
C GLN A 640 -5.79 15.43 3.32
N TYR A 641 -6.43 14.72 2.39
CA TYR A 641 -5.73 13.98 1.33
C TYR A 641 -5.06 14.88 0.30
N ILE A 642 -5.60 16.09 0.07
CA ILE A 642 -5.07 17.05 -0.90
C ILE A 642 -3.85 17.77 -0.33
N LEU A 643 -3.90 18.09 0.97
CA LEU A 643 -2.76 18.60 1.72
C LEU A 643 -1.62 17.58 1.72
N ALA A 644 -1.93 16.31 2.04
CA ALA A 644 -0.93 15.24 1.98
C ALA A 644 -0.36 15.07 0.56
N ALA A 645 -1.22 15.04 -0.46
CA ALA A 645 -0.79 14.95 -1.85
C ALA A 645 0.13 16.12 -2.25
N GLY A 646 -0.20 17.36 -1.87
CA GLY A 646 0.65 18.51 -2.14
C GLY A 646 2.01 18.43 -1.44
N LEU A 647 2.04 18.05 -0.15
CA LEU A 647 3.29 17.81 0.57
C LEU A 647 4.15 16.73 -0.13
N MET A 648 3.57 15.59 -0.50
CA MET A 648 4.28 14.51 -1.21
C MET A 648 4.77 14.92 -2.59
N VAL A 649 4.01 15.71 -3.35
CA VAL A 649 4.43 16.22 -4.66
C VAL A 649 5.62 17.15 -4.52
N GLY A 650 5.54 18.12 -3.61
CA GLY A 650 6.63 19.05 -3.35
C GLY A 650 7.91 18.34 -2.91
N ASP A 651 7.76 17.36 -2.01
CA ASP A 651 8.89 16.57 -1.52
C ASP A 651 9.44 15.68 -2.64
N GLY A 652 8.57 15.06 -3.45
CA GLY A 652 8.96 14.25 -4.60
C GLY A 652 9.74 15.00 -5.67
N PHE A 653 9.32 16.21 -6.02
CA PHE A 653 10.10 17.06 -6.92
C PHE A 653 11.44 17.45 -6.31
N SER A 654 11.49 17.69 -4.99
CA SER A 654 12.74 17.99 -4.31
C SER A 654 13.68 16.79 -4.32
N ILE A 655 13.18 15.56 -4.13
CA ILE A 655 13.96 14.32 -4.19
C ILE A 655 14.56 14.14 -5.59
N LEU A 656 13.78 14.39 -6.65
CA LEU A 656 14.32 14.38 -8.01
C LEU A 656 15.44 15.41 -8.20
N THR A 657 15.27 16.64 -7.68
CA THR A 657 16.33 17.66 -7.71
C THR A 657 17.57 17.19 -6.95
N GLN A 658 17.41 16.60 -5.76
CA GLN A 658 18.50 16.07 -4.95
C GLN A 658 19.26 14.97 -5.68
N ILE A 659 18.55 14.01 -6.28
CA ILE A 659 19.15 12.94 -7.11
C ILE A 659 20.00 13.53 -8.23
N VAL A 660 19.48 14.54 -8.96
CA VAL A 660 20.22 15.20 -10.04
C VAL A 660 21.49 15.89 -9.51
N ILE A 661 21.40 16.57 -8.36
CA ILE A 661 22.56 17.23 -7.73
C ILE A 661 23.60 16.18 -7.32
N THR A 662 23.20 15.12 -6.64
CA THR A 662 24.11 14.06 -6.18
C THR A 662 24.79 13.35 -7.35
N LEU A 663 24.04 13.03 -8.42
CA LEU A 663 24.62 12.42 -9.63
C LEU A 663 25.58 13.36 -10.38
N ALA A 664 25.41 14.68 -10.24
CA ALA A 664 26.34 15.67 -10.77
C ALA A 664 27.59 15.87 -9.87
N GLY A 665 27.72 15.11 -8.78
CA GLY A 665 28.82 15.22 -7.82
C GLY A 665 28.63 16.35 -6.79
N GLY A 666 27.44 16.92 -6.68
CA GLY A 666 27.10 17.90 -5.66
C GLY A 666 26.77 17.25 -4.33
N SER A 667 27.03 17.97 -3.23
CA SER A 667 26.67 17.59 -1.87
C SER A 667 25.91 18.72 -1.18
N ALA A 668 25.44 18.48 0.04
CA ALA A 668 24.93 19.56 0.88
C ALA A 668 26.04 20.63 1.07
N PRO A 669 25.70 21.93 0.95
CA PRO A 669 26.65 23.03 1.12
C PRO A 669 27.07 23.26 2.57
N MET A 670 26.26 22.86 3.55
CA MET A 670 26.52 23.06 4.98
C MET A 670 26.33 21.76 5.75
N HIS A 671 27.23 21.50 6.69
CA HIS A 671 27.17 20.36 7.61
C HIS A 671 26.91 20.85 9.03
N ILE A 672 25.86 20.33 9.66
CA ILE A 672 25.47 20.57 11.05
C ILE A 672 25.80 19.32 11.86
N ALA A 673 26.69 19.47 12.84
CA ALA A 673 26.95 18.44 13.85
C ALA A 673 26.38 18.91 15.19
N TYR A 674 25.81 17.98 15.95
CA TYR A 674 25.36 18.23 17.32
C TYR A 674 26.34 17.58 18.29
N ASP A 675 27.03 18.39 19.10
CA ASP A 675 28.02 17.92 20.07
C ASP A 675 27.75 18.52 21.46
N VAL A 676 28.25 17.84 22.49
CA VAL A 676 28.26 18.37 23.86
C VAL A 676 29.31 19.47 23.89
N ALA A 677 28.94 20.69 24.31
CA ALA A 677 29.92 21.76 24.48
C ALA A 677 31.07 21.25 25.38
N PRO A 678 32.35 21.45 25.00
CA PRO A 678 33.45 21.08 25.88
C PRO A 678 33.26 21.80 27.21
N SER A 679 33.19 21.04 28.29
CA SER A 679 33.05 21.57 29.65
C SER A 679 34.22 22.53 29.91
N HIS A 680 33.91 23.84 29.98
CA HIS A 680 34.86 24.88 30.34
C HIS A 680 35.17 24.88 31.83
#